data_AF-M9MBV9-F1
#
_entry.id   AF-M9MBV9-F1
#
_cell.length_a   1.000
_cell.length_b   1.000
_cell.length_c   1.000
_cell.angle_alpha   90.00
_cell.angle_beta   90.00
_cell.angle_gamma   90.00
#
_symmetry.space_group_name_H-M   'P 1'
#
loop_
_entity.id
_entity.type
_entity.pdbx_description
1 polymer ?
#
loop_
_entity_poly.entity_id
_entity_poly.type
_entity_poly.pdbx_seq_one_letter_code
_entity_poly.pdbx_strand_id
1 'polypeptide(L)'
;MRSSASALVATLASSLWLARSALADVNLSPALNASNAGTLSVTISPSYVGFGIEPSDLIVYTGSTSPNQLTYNLLSNLANYTGAPPHIRLGGNAGDTMLYDDSVTGTALQQNANPTGSGNARPSDYYTFGPDFLKALNNFPDGTPITYGLNLAYTGADALNRVVAQAQAAFEYVGTNPNGAKIVGLEIGNEPDLYIDLGYRSQNWSVYDFGNEWSSRAEAVYNQVLKPRGINSNYFEVATTATTATKNGQPFRISNLVNTGVAADNGIYVAGWNQHDYYYYVNVSNYQLTLPILLDLSTTVSQFREWTGQVQQALVTGKPYYLREMGSVGPNGLQGISETFANALWTFNFFFFAASIQISAVQMHMTQYSIAAPWQTNYMNGQGPHVRPTYYAWAAWSQIIGATCNTRIAQVSLSNQPGAYTNRLNAFAVYRGNALGSVVMINTQPYYSYSGNPSYQNFVLSLPGLAGRTVWLSVLSADGVESTSNVVWNGISYEQSGNGQPRTVNATQWTMTVGSDGTLTVPVRDSQVVVASTFRLGRESVNTANCENLASTTPGTTGTATGSGNAAPTFKSTSGFKSDMPLSKTAIIAIAAGGGVFLIALLGLFIWCCVRSCKKSNARKARASAMLKAPPRHDDHPLLERDFADESHASYPAYQNSPGLRGWESPMTSVSHGQQVHPSQSYHNMQPEYDYAPAGYQHSPQQPHAMHSPTPQQTQQYYQQHPAYLQSPYQNYAQQYGHGQHGHGHGRAY
;
A
#
# COMPACT_ATOMS: atom_id res chain seq x y z
N MET A 1 7.35 -53.60 39.30
CA MET A 1 8.59 -53.29 40.05
C MET A 1 9.57 -52.61 39.10
N ARG A 2 10.40 -51.66 39.57
CA ARG A 2 11.72 -51.19 39.03
C ARG A 2 11.84 -51.00 37.49
N SER A 3 11.93 -49.79 36.94
CA SER A 3 13.17 -48.97 36.75
C SER A 3 14.29 -49.72 35.98
N SER A 4 14.94 -49.21 34.93
CA SER A 4 15.36 -47.82 34.58
C SER A 4 15.26 -47.60 33.05
N ALA A 5 15.20 -46.41 32.43
CA ALA A 5 15.89 -45.11 32.58
C ALA A 5 17.36 -45.07 32.07
N SER A 6 17.66 -44.00 31.30
CA SER A 6 18.97 -43.57 30.75
C SER A 6 19.56 -44.25 29.50
N ALA A 7 19.41 -43.59 28.34
CA ALA A 7 20.37 -43.60 27.23
C ALA A 7 20.22 -42.30 26.40
N LEU A 8 21.13 -41.35 26.57
CA LEU A 8 21.22 -40.08 25.82
C LEU A 8 22.69 -39.85 25.41
N VAL A 9 22.92 -39.00 24.41
CA VAL A 9 24.22 -38.49 23.93
C VAL A 9 25.00 -39.46 23.02
N ALA A 10 25.57 -38.88 21.93
CA ALA A 10 26.76 -39.31 21.16
C ALA A 10 26.65 -39.60 19.64
N THR A 11 25.82 -38.86 18.88
CA THR A 11 25.94 -38.76 17.39
C THR A 11 25.79 -37.33 16.85
N LEU A 12 26.50 -36.37 17.45
CA LEU A 12 26.52 -34.96 17.01
C LEU A 12 27.96 -34.44 16.82
N ALA A 13 28.71 -35.10 15.93
CA ALA A 13 30.02 -34.66 15.45
C ALA A 13 30.31 -35.25 14.05
N SER A 14 31.22 -34.61 13.31
CA SER A 14 31.85 -35.12 12.07
C SER A 14 31.08 -35.06 10.75
N SER A 15 30.44 -33.93 10.42
CA SER A 15 30.14 -33.54 9.02
C SER A 15 30.22 -32.03 8.74
N LEU A 16 30.99 -31.30 9.55
CA LEU A 16 31.37 -29.90 9.33
C LEU A 16 32.80 -29.81 8.81
N TRP A 17 32.99 -29.54 7.51
CA TRP A 17 34.17 -28.85 6.93
C TRP A 17 33.93 -28.38 5.46
N LEU A 18 32.68 -28.06 5.11
CA LEU A 18 32.43 -27.01 4.12
C LEU A 18 32.12 -25.74 4.91
N ALA A 19 32.91 -24.70 4.70
CA ALA A 19 32.71 -23.42 5.37
C ALA A 19 31.43 -22.76 4.86
N ARG A 20 30.32 -22.95 5.57
CA ARG A 20 29.21 -22.00 5.51
C ARG A 20 29.76 -20.68 6.02
N SER A 21 30.00 -19.74 5.11
CA SER A 21 30.34 -18.36 5.46
C SER A 21 29.30 -17.85 6.45
N ALA A 22 29.73 -17.57 7.69
CA ALA A 22 28.84 -16.94 8.66
C ALA A 22 28.44 -15.57 8.08
N LEU A 23 27.16 -15.45 7.72
CA LEU A 23 26.58 -14.19 7.29
C LEU A 23 26.74 -13.18 8.43
N ALA A 24 27.23 -11.98 8.13
CA ALA A 24 27.46 -10.97 9.15
C ALA A 24 26.14 -10.62 9.86
N ASP A 25 26.21 -10.46 11.18
CA ASP A 25 25.06 -10.08 12.00
C ASP A 25 24.60 -8.66 11.64
N VAL A 26 23.29 -8.48 11.46
CA VAL A 26 22.71 -7.17 11.13
C VAL A 26 22.39 -6.41 12.39
N ASN A 27 23.05 -5.28 12.58
CA ASN A 27 23.07 -4.54 13.84
C ASN A 27 22.07 -3.38 13.78
N LEU A 28 21.22 -3.27 14.81
CA LEU A 28 20.21 -2.21 14.94
C LEU A 28 20.02 -1.74 16.39
N SER A 29 19.76 -0.44 16.54
CA SER A 29 19.63 0.21 17.85
C SER A 29 18.34 1.05 17.90
N PRO A 30 17.16 0.43 18.07
CA PRO A 30 15.91 1.16 18.19
C PRO A 30 15.91 2.02 19.46
N ALA A 31 15.42 3.27 19.36
CA ALA A 31 15.31 4.13 20.52
C ALA A 31 14.32 3.55 21.54
N LEU A 32 14.66 3.59 22.83
CA LEU A 32 13.77 3.13 23.90
C LEU A 32 12.65 4.15 24.23
N ASN A 33 12.83 5.40 23.77
CA ASN A 33 11.84 6.47 23.87
C ASN A 33 11.59 7.09 22.49
N ALA A 34 10.32 7.30 22.14
CA ALA A 34 9.87 7.89 20.88
C ALA A 34 10.50 9.27 20.60
N SER A 35 10.81 10.07 21.64
CA SER A 35 11.49 11.37 21.49
C SER A 35 12.86 11.28 20.80
N ASN A 36 13.50 10.11 20.86
CA ASN A 36 14.85 9.87 20.37
C ASN A 36 14.85 9.05 19.07
N ALA A 37 13.67 8.78 18.48
CA ALA A 37 13.48 7.89 17.35
C ALA A 37 13.69 8.55 15.97
N GLY A 38 13.94 9.86 15.92
CA GLY A 38 13.97 10.64 14.68
C GLY A 38 12.54 10.90 14.16
N THR A 39 12.30 10.65 12.87
CA THR A 39 10.97 10.86 12.26
C THR A 39 9.99 9.79 12.72
N LEU A 40 8.99 10.21 13.49
CA LEU A 40 7.82 9.40 13.82
C LEU A 40 6.74 9.56 12.74
N SER A 41 5.97 8.49 12.53
CA SER A 41 4.67 8.49 11.84
C SER A 41 3.68 9.48 12.47
N VAL A 42 2.50 9.66 11.87
CA VAL A 42 1.33 10.16 12.62
C VAL A 42 0.95 9.21 13.76
N THR A 43 0.06 9.62 14.67
CA THR A 43 -0.56 8.67 15.61
C THR A 43 -1.44 7.71 14.81
N ILE A 44 -1.16 6.41 14.94
CA ILE A 44 -1.77 5.40 14.08
C ILE A 44 -3.23 5.17 14.51
N SER A 45 -4.16 5.43 13.59
CA SER A 45 -5.57 5.09 13.74
C SER A 45 -5.75 3.57 13.85
N PRO A 46 -6.68 3.07 14.70
CA PRO A 46 -7.18 1.70 14.65
C PRO A 46 -7.56 1.20 13.25
N SER A 47 -8.04 2.13 12.42
CA SER A 47 -8.54 1.90 11.06
C SER A 47 -7.54 2.29 9.96
N TYR A 48 -6.26 2.55 10.32
CA TYR A 48 -5.22 3.08 9.41
C TYR A 48 -5.07 2.26 8.13
N VAL A 49 -4.98 0.92 8.25
CA VAL A 49 -5.05 0.01 7.11
C VAL A 49 -6.49 -0.36 6.85
N GLY A 50 -6.89 -0.36 5.58
CA GLY A 50 -8.25 -0.62 5.16
C GLY A 50 -8.33 -1.08 3.71
N PHE A 51 -9.49 -0.87 3.09
CA PHE A 51 -9.79 -1.39 1.75
C PHE A 51 -10.51 -0.34 0.89
N GLY A 52 -10.14 -0.24 -0.39
CA GLY A 52 -10.89 0.47 -1.42
C GLY A 52 -11.77 -0.52 -2.17
N ILE A 53 -13.02 -0.18 -2.45
CA ILE A 53 -14.00 -1.05 -3.11
C ILE A 53 -14.69 -0.25 -4.22
N GLU A 54 -14.67 -0.77 -5.45
CA GLU A 54 -15.49 -0.26 -6.55
C GLU A 54 -17.00 -0.41 -6.25
N PRO A 55 -17.83 0.61 -6.47
CA PRO A 55 -19.29 0.50 -6.38
C PRO A 55 -19.92 -0.68 -7.14
N SER A 56 -19.33 -1.14 -8.26
CA SER A 56 -19.78 -2.33 -8.99
C SER A 56 -19.66 -3.63 -8.19
N ASP A 57 -18.77 -3.67 -7.20
CA ASP A 57 -18.36 -4.88 -6.49
C ASP A 57 -18.85 -4.90 -5.03
N LEU A 58 -19.45 -3.81 -4.56
CA LEU A 58 -19.92 -3.63 -3.18
C LEU A 58 -20.66 -4.88 -2.65
N ILE A 59 -21.62 -5.40 -3.42
CA ILE A 59 -22.52 -6.47 -2.98
C ILE A 59 -21.84 -7.84 -2.83
N VAL A 60 -20.71 -8.11 -3.50
CA VAL A 60 -19.97 -9.34 -3.18
C VAL A 60 -19.26 -9.23 -1.83
N TYR A 61 -18.84 -8.03 -1.43
CA TYR A 61 -18.18 -7.79 -0.15
C TYR A 61 -19.14 -7.62 1.02
N THR A 62 -20.24 -6.88 0.84
CA THR A 62 -21.25 -6.64 1.88
C THR A 62 -22.26 -7.79 2.00
N GLY A 63 -22.64 -8.43 0.89
CA GLY A 63 -23.90 -9.16 0.80
C GLY A 63 -25.11 -8.22 0.65
N SER A 64 -26.26 -8.76 0.23
CA SER A 64 -27.47 -7.96 -0.06
C SER A 64 -28.38 -7.79 1.16
N THR A 65 -29.29 -8.75 1.40
CA THR A 65 -30.23 -8.72 2.54
C THR A 65 -29.65 -9.30 3.83
N SER A 66 -28.45 -9.89 3.76
CA SER A 66 -27.67 -10.37 4.90
C SER A 66 -26.17 -10.22 4.64
N PRO A 67 -25.33 -10.13 5.69
CA PRO A 67 -23.90 -9.97 5.52
C PRO A 67 -23.20 -11.13 4.79
N ASN A 68 -22.22 -10.81 3.94
CA ASN A 68 -21.23 -11.79 3.53
C ASN A 68 -20.42 -12.20 4.78
N GLN A 69 -20.71 -13.40 5.31
CA GLN A 69 -20.16 -13.85 6.58
C GLN A 69 -18.63 -13.94 6.59
N LEU A 70 -17.99 -14.22 5.43
CA LEU A 70 -16.53 -14.26 5.32
C LEU A 70 -15.95 -12.84 5.50
N THR A 71 -16.43 -11.86 4.73
CA THR A 71 -16.02 -10.45 4.89
C THR A 71 -16.30 -9.95 6.31
N TYR A 72 -17.49 -10.23 6.85
CA TYR A 72 -17.90 -9.79 8.19
C TYR A 72 -16.95 -10.35 9.27
N ASN A 73 -16.64 -11.65 9.22
CA ASN A 73 -15.70 -12.29 10.15
C ASN A 73 -14.30 -11.68 10.04
N LEU A 74 -13.79 -11.51 8.81
CA LEU A 74 -12.44 -11.02 8.56
C LEU A 74 -12.25 -9.56 9.00
N LEU A 75 -13.24 -8.70 8.77
CA LEU A 75 -13.23 -7.31 9.27
C LEU A 75 -13.39 -7.26 10.81
N SER A 76 -14.27 -8.09 11.37
CA SER A 76 -14.48 -8.17 12.84
C SER A 76 -13.23 -8.64 13.59
N ASN A 77 -12.45 -9.57 13.02
CA ASN A 77 -11.17 -9.99 13.61
C ASN A 77 -10.19 -8.82 13.75
N LEU A 78 -10.10 -7.98 12.71
CA LEU A 78 -9.20 -6.83 12.71
C LEU A 78 -9.67 -5.78 13.74
N ALA A 79 -10.99 -5.52 13.80
CA ALA A 79 -11.61 -4.68 14.83
C ALA A 79 -11.32 -5.19 16.26
N ASN A 80 -11.36 -6.51 16.48
CA ASN A 80 -11.04 -7.13 17.77
C ASN A 80 -9.57 -6.97 18.20
N TYR A 81 -8.66 -6.58 17.31
CA TYR A 81 -7.25 -6.32 17.64
C TYR A 81 -6.93 -4.83 17.80
N THR A 82 -7.67 -3.94 17.14
CA THR A 82 -7.41 -2.48 17.10
C THR A 82 -8.44 -1.63 17.84
N GLY A 83 -9.61 -2.18 18.18
CA GLY A 83 -10.72 -1.47 18.80
C GLY A 83 -11.71 -0.81 17.83
N ALA A 84 -11.46 -0.81 16.52
CA ALA A 84 -12.42 -0.35 15.50
C ALA A 84 -12.17 -1.01 14.13
N PRO A 85 -13.19 -1.20 13.28
CA PRO A 85 -12.99 -1.88 12.00
C PRO A 85 -12.09 -1.12 11.02
N PRO A 86 -11.49 -1.80 10.04
CA PRO A 86 -10.73 -1.18 8.95
C PRO A 86 -11.56 -0.14 8.19
N HIS A 87 -10.94 0.96 7.76
CA HIS A 87 -11.60 2.00 6.96
C HIS A 87 -11.91 1.46 5.56
N ILE A 88 -13.15 1.64 5.08
CA ILE A 88 -13.56 1.30 3.73
C ILE A 88 -13.71 2.58 2.90
N ARG A 89 -13.09 2.65 1.73
CA ARG A 89 -13.40 3.65 0.72
C ARG A 89 -14.31 3.03 -0.33
N LEU A 90 -15.49 3.61 -0.55
CA LEU A 90 -16.39 3.21 -1.63
C LEU A 90 -16.31 4.26 -2.74
N GLY A 91 -15.64 3.90 -3.83
CA GLY A 91 -15.28 4.79 -4.93
C GLY A 91 -14.41 4.05 -5.95
N GLY A 92 -14.01 4.73 -7.02
CA GLY A 92 -13.39 4.12 -8.18
C GLY A 92 -14.05 4.59 -9.47
N ASN A 93 -13.77 3.92 -10.58
CA ASN A 93 -14.30 4.26 -11.90
C ASN A 93 -15.82 4.00 -12.01
N ALA A 94 -16.39 3.11 -11.19
CA ALA A 94 -17.84 2.98 -11.06
C ALA A 94 -18.49 4.16 -10.31
N GLY A 95 -17.75 4.87 -9.46
CA GLY A 95 -18.23 6.03 -8.70
C GLY A 95 -18.54 7.26 -9.55
N ASP A 96 -17.74 7.50 -10.60
CA ASP A 96 -17.93 8.57 -11.59
C ASP A 96 -18.81 8.16 -12.78
N THR A 97 -19.28 6.92 -12.82
CA THR A 97 -20.19 6.42 -13.88
C THR A 97 -21.56 6.03 -13.36
N MET A 98 -21.88 6.34 -12.09
CA MET A 98 -23.18 6.07 -11.47
C MET A 98 -23.93 7.34 -11.03
N LEU A 99 -25.26 7.36 -11.19
CA LEU A 99 -26.14 8.39 -10.64
C LEU A 99 -27.15 7.81 -9.65
N TYR A 100 -27.48 8.59 -8.61
CA TYR A 100 -28.55 8.24 -7.68
C TYR A 100 -29.94 8.49 -8.30
N ASP A 101 -30.84 7.55 -8.06
CA ASP A 101 -32.25 7.56 -8.44
C ASP A 101 -33.08 6.86 -7.34
N ASP A 102 -34.07 7.54 -6.76
CA ASP A 102 -34.85 7.03 -5.62
C ASP A 102 -35.86 5.94 -6.01
N SER A 103 -36.19 5.81 -7.31
CA SER A 103 -37.04 4.75 -7.82
C SER A 103 -36.33 3.39 -7.95
N VAL A 104 -34.99 3.37 -7.88
CA VAL A 104 -34.18 2.16 -8.05
C VAL A 104 -34.11 1.36 -6.74
N THR A 105 -34.99 0.36 -6.63
CA THR A 105 -35.09 -0.56 -5.48
C THR A 105 -34.11 -1.75 -5.53
N GLY A 106 -33.11 -1.71 -6.40
CA GLY A 106 -32.06 -2.73 -6.50
C GLY A 106 -30.96 -2.56 -5.45
N THR A 107 -30.44 -3.68 -4.93
CA THR A 107 -29.21 -3.68 -4.12
C THR A 107 -27.94 -3.56 -4.95
N ALA A 108 -27.97 -3.88 -6.24
CA ALA A 108 -26.84 -3.74 -7.16
C ALA A 108 -27.04 -2.55 -8.12
N LEU A 109 -25.94 -2.03 -8.68
CA LEU A 109 -25.99 -1.04 -9.76
C LEU A 109 -26.79 -1.60 -10.95
N GLN A 110 -27.67 -0.79 -11.52
CA GLN A 110 -28.42 -1.11 -12.75
C GLN A 110 -27.83 -0.32 -13.91
N GLN A 111 -27.75 -0.91 -15.11
CA GLN A 111 -27.29 -0.15 -16.27
C GLN A 111 -28.38 0.84 -16.70
N ASN A 112 -28.02 2.11 -16.88
CA ASN A 112 -28.89 3.11 -17.48
C ASN A 112 -29.20 2.72 -18.94
N ALA A 113 -30.49 2.65 -19.27
CA ALA A 113 -30.94 2.30 -20.61
C ALA A 113 -30.78 3.45 -21.63
N ASN A 114 -30.68 4.70 -21.16
CA ASN A 114 -30.58 5.90 -21.99
C ASN A 114 -29.54 6.87 -21.39
N PRO A 115 -28.23 6.53 -21.39
CA PRO A 115 -27.19 7.41 -20.89
C PRO A 115 -27.02 8.65 -21.78
N THR A 116 -26.69 9.77 -21.14
CA THR A 116 -26.59 11.12 -21.72
C THR A 116 -25.29 11.84 -21.32
N GLY A 117 -24.55 11.30 -20.35
CA GLY A 117 -23.26 11.82 -19.90
C GLY A 117 -22.15 11.61 -20.93
N SER A 118 -21.08 12.38 -20.79
CA SER A 118 -19.85 12.19 -21.58
C SER A 118 -19.06 10.97 -21.08
N GLY A 119 -18.23 10.38 -21.95
CA GLY A 119 -17.34 9.27 -21.60
C GLY A 119 -17.05 8.35 -22.80
N ASN A 120 -15.78 7.94 -22.95
CA ASN A 120 -15.30 7.18 -24.10
C ASN A 120 -15.66 5.68 -24.05
N ALA A 121 -15.51 5.06 -22.88
CA ALA A 121 -15.77 3.62 -22.68
C ALA A 121 -17.08 3.36 -21.90
N ARG A 122 -17.41 4.24 -20.95
CA ARG A 122 -18.68 4.30 -20.22
C ARG A 122 -19.05 5.76 -20.03
N PRO A 123 -20.29 6.19 -20.33
CA PRO A 123 -20.81 7.50 -19.93
C PRO A 123 -20.76 7.72 -18.41
N SER A 124 -20.65 8.97 -17.98
CA SER A 124 -20.69 9.35 -16.55
C SER A 124 -22.06 9.13 -15.86
N ASP A 125 -23.09 8.71 -16.62
CA ASP A 125 -24.39 8.24 -16.14
C ASP A 125 -24.74 6.80 -16.61
N TYR A 126 -23.72 5.97 -16.87
CA TYR A 126 -23.87 4.59 -17.36
C TYR A 126 -24.60 3.66 -16.37
N TYR A 127 -24.52 3.92 -15.06
CA TYR A 127 -25.23 3.19 -14.01
C TYR A 127 -26.24 4.07 -13.26
N THR A 128 -27.31 3.45 -12.75
CA THR A 128 -28.19 4.02 -11.73
C THR A 128 -28.23 3.13 -10.48
N PHE A 129 -28.46 3.73 -9.32
CA PHE A 129 -28.61 3.04 -8.04
C PHE A 129 -29.52 3.84 -7.10
N GLY A 130 -30.11 3.17 -6.12
CA GLY A 130 -31.04 3.78 -5.17
C GLY A 130 -30.84 3.32 -3.72
N PRO A 131 -31.87 3.46 -2.86
CA PRO A 131 -31.75 3.28 -1.42
C PRO A 131 -31.16 1.94 -0.96
N ASP A 132 -31.51 0.84 -1.64
CA ASP A 132 -31.16 -0.51 -1.17
C ASP A 132 -29.69 -0.89 -1.47
N PHE A 133 -29.07 -0.28 -2.49
CA PHE A 133 -27.62 -0.32 -2.69
C PHE A 133 -26.88 0.33 -1.52
N LEU A 134 -27.32 1.52 -1.10
CA LEU A 134 -26.72 2.25 0.02
C LEU A 134 -26.93 1.52 1.36
N LYS A 135 -28.10 0.88 1.56
CA LYS A 135 -28.37 0.09 2.77
C LYS A 135 -27.42 -1.10 2.93
N ALA A 136 -26.89 -1.66 1.85
CA ALA A 136 -25.96 -2.80 1.91
C ALA A 136 -24.66 -2.47 2.67
N LEU A 137 -24.23 -1.20 2.75
CA LEU A 137 -23.10 -0.78 3.59
C LEU A 137 -23.32 -1.07 5.09
N ASN A 138 -24.57 -1.16 5.55
CA ASN A 138 -24.89 -1.52 6.93
C ASN A 138 -24.66 -3.01 7.26
N ASN A 139 -24.27 -3.84 6.28
CA ASN A 139 -23.85 -5.23 6.48
C ASN A 139 -22.39 -5.38 6.92
N PHE A 140 -21.57 -4.32 6.86
CA PHE A 140 -20.24 -4.31 7.49
C PHE A 140 -20.35 -4.23 9.04
N PRO A 141 -19.30 -4.60 9.80
CA PRO A 141 -19.31 -4.51 11.26
C PRO A 141 -19.62 -3.09 11.80
N ASP A 142 -20.14 -3.01 13.03
CA ASP A 142 -20.46 -1.73 13.68
C ASP A 142 -19.25 -0.79 13.73
N GLY A 143 -19.49 0.47 13.39
CA GLY A 143 -18.50 1.53 13.44
C GLY A 143 -17.51 1.50 12.29
N THR A 144 -17.69 0.64 11.27
CA THR A 144 -16.84 0.62 10.07
C THR A 144 -16.80 2.02 9.42
N PRO A 145 -15.65 2.71 9.38
CA PRO A 145 -15.58 4.06 8.83
C PRO A 145 -15.61 4.00 7.30
N ILE A 146 -16.51 4.80 6.69
CA ILE A 146 -16.67 4.90 5.24
C ILE A 146 -16.20 6.28 4.74
N THR A 147 -15.30 6.30 3.75
CA THR A 147 -15.19 7.45 2.82
C THR A 147 -16.01 7.13 1.58
N TYR A 148 -16.95 8.00 1.21
CA TYR A 148 -17.92 7.73 0.13
C TYR A 148 -17.73 8.68 -1.06
N GLY A 149 -17.58 8.12 -2.26
CA GLY A 149 -17.40 8.85 -3.51
C GLY A 149 -18.70 9.40 -4.10
N LEU A 150 -18.61 10.64 -4.57
CA LEU A 150 -19.67 11.39 -5.25
C LEU A 150 -19.27 11.68 -6.70
N ASN A 151 -20.21 11.55 -7.64
CA ASN A 151 -19.95 11.69 -9.07
C ASN A 151 -19.65 13.17 -9.45
N LEU A 152 -18.46 13.40 -9.99
CA LEU A 152 -17.99 14.68 -10.55
C LEU A 152 -17.90 14.63 -12.08
N ALA A 153 -17.62 13.46 -12.66
CA ALA A 153 -17.54 13.29 -14.12
C ALA A 153 -18.84 13.69 -14.83
N TYR A 154 -20.01 13.56 -14.18
CA TYR A 154 -21.30 13.98 -14.73
C TYR A 154 -21.46 15.51 -14.77
N THR A 155 -21.72 16.02 -15.97
CA THR A 155 -21.79 17.44 -16.35
C THR A 155 -23.15 17.85 -16.93
N GLY A 156 -24.19 17.04 -16.74
CA GLY A 156 -25.58 17.40 -17.10
C GLY A 156 -26.04 18.68 -16.40
N ALA A 157 -27.07 19.33 -16.95
CA ALA A 157 -27.58 20.60 -16.43
C ALA A 157 -28.15 20.50 -14.99
N ASP A 158 -28.49 19.30 -14.54
CA ASP A 158 -28.95 18.97 -13.19
C ASP A 158 -27.83 18.41 -12.28
N ALA A 159 -26.57 18.36 -12.73
CA ALA A 159 -25.49 17.65 -12.02
C ALA A 159 -25.22 18.15 -10.59
N LEU A 160 -25.42 19.45 -10.31
CA LEU A 160 -25.39 19.99 -8.95
C LEU A 160 -26.50 19.41 -8.06
N ASN A 161 -27.70 19.20 -8.62
CA ASN A 161 -28.81 18.55 -7.90
C ASN A 161 -28.52 17.06 -7.72
N ARG A 162 -27.96 16.39 -8.74
CA ARG A 162 -27.60 14.95 -8.67
C ARG A 162 -26.58 14.66 -7.57
N VAL A 163 -25.51 15.44 -7.48
CA VAL A 163 -24.47 15.22 -6.46
C VAL A 163 -24.98 15.49 -5.04
N VAL A 164 -25.87 16.49 -4.88
CA VAL A 164 -26.55 16.78 -3.61
C VAL A 164 -27.54 15.68 -3.23
N ALA A 165 -28.34 15.17 -4.19
CA ALA A 165 -29.26 14.06 -3.96
C ALA A 165 -28.52 12.76 -3.59
N GLN A 166 -27.41 12.46 -4.27
CA GLN A 166 -26.54 11.32 -3.94
C GLN A 166 -25.97 11.43 -2.52
N ALA A 167 -25.42 12.59 -2.13
CA ALA A 167 -24.92 12.80 -0.77
C ALA A 167 -26.03 12.78 0.29
N GLN A 168 -27.20 13.37 -0.01
CA GLN A 168 -28.38 13.32 0.86
C GLN A 168 -28.79 11.88 1.12
N ALA A 169 -28.93 11.05 0.08
CA ALA A 169 -29.30 9.64 0.18
C ALA A 169 -28.23 8.81 0.93
N ALA A 170 -26.95 9.07 0.71
CA ALA A 170 -25.87 8.38 1.42
C ALA A 170 -25.99 8.59 2.95
N PHE A 171 -26.22 9.83 3.40
CA PHE A 171 -26.49 10.14 4.81
C PHE A 171 -27.91 9.81 5.29
N GLU A 172 -28.80 9.35 4.41
CA GLU A 172 -30.15 8.90 4.76
C GLU A 172 -30.24 7.38 4.94
N TYR A 173 -29.36 6.61 4.29
CA TYR A 173 -29.41 5.14 4.28
C TYR A 173 -28.20 4.45 4.92
N VAL A 174 -27.00 5.05 4.88
CA VAL A 174 -25.80 4.51 5.53
C VAL A 174 -25.74 4.94 7.00
N GLY A 175 -25.48 4.01 7.92
CA GLY A 175 -25.44 4.29 9.37
C GLY A 175 -26.81 4.42 10.04
N THR A 176 -27.88 4.05 9.33
CA THR A 176 -29.25 3.99 9.88
C THR A 176 -29.44 2.86 10.88
N ASN A 177 -28.69 1.76 10.71
CA ASN A 177 -28.51 0.76 11.75
C ASN A 177 -27.58 1.35 12.83
N PRO A 178 -28.00 1.46 14.11
CA PRO A 178 -27.15 1.94 15.20
C PRO A 178 -25.82 1.16 15.34
N ASN A 179 -25.84 -0.11 14.92
CA ASN A 179 -24.71 -1.04 14.92
C ASN A 179 -24.08 -1.20 13.52
N GLY A 180 -24.14 -0.17 12.66
CA GLY A 180 -23.74 -0.21 11.26
C GLY A 180 -22.48 0.60 10.92
N ALA A 181 -22.12 0.60 9.63
CA ALA A 181 -21.05 1.43 9.08
C ALA A 181 -21.40 2.93 9.14
N LYS A 182 -20.37 3.80 9.23
CA LYS A 182 -20.55 5.24 9.49
C LYS A 182 -19.75 6.05 8.46
N ILE A 183 -20.41 6.96 7.73
CA ILE A 183 -19.72 7.90 6.85
C ILE A 183 -18.85 8.82 7.72
N VAL A 184 -17.55 8.90 7.41
CA VAL A 184 -16.57 9.77 8.09
C VAL A 184 -15.91 10.79 7.15
N GLY A 185 -16.06 10.62 5.84
CA GLY A 185 -15.55 11.54 4.81
C GLY A 185 -16.25 11.34 3.47
N LEU A 186 -16.07 12.29 2.56
CA LEU A 186 -16.57 12.25 1.19
C LEU A 186 -15.44 12.44 0.18
N GLU A 187 -15.54 11.81 -0.98
CA GLU A 187 -14.75 12.11 -2.18
C GLU A 187 -15.65 12.76 -3.23
N ILE A 188 -15.11 13.62 -4.08
CA ILE A 188 -15.84 14.21 -5.22
C ILE A 188 -14.98 13.96 -6.47
N GLY A 189 -15.43 13.04 -7.31
CA GLY A 189 -14.68 12.50 -8.44
C GLY A 189 -13.71 11.38 -8.07
N ASN A 190 -13.28 10.66 -9.09
CA ASN A 190 -12.26 9.62 -9.08
C ASN A 190 -11.30 9.87 -10.25
N GLU A 191 -10.02 10.05 -9.97
CA GLU A 191 -8.95 10.14 -10.97
C GLU A 191 -9.18 11.25 -12.01
N PRO A 192 -9.41 12.51 -11.55
CA PRO A 192 -9.68 13.65 -12.42
C PRO A 192 -8.50 13.99 -13.36
N ASP A 193 -7.29 13.53 -13.05
CA ASP A 193 -6.12 13.58 -13.92
C ASP A 193 -6.26 12.71 -15.19
N LEU A 194 -7.23 11.79 -15.23
CA LEU A 194 -7.54 10.95 -16.40
C LEU A 194 -8.81 11.39 -17.17
N TYR A 195 -9.55 12.41 -16.70
CA TYR A 195 -10.85 12.80 -17.26
C TYR A 195 -10.84 13.17 -18.75
N ILE A 196 -9.71 13.64 -19.28
CA ILE A 196 -9.55 13.97 -20.70
C ILE A 196 -9.45 12.69 -21.53
N ASP A 197 -8.63 11.72 -21.10
CA ASP A 197 -8.41 10.45 -21.81
C ASP A 197 -9.61 9.49 -21.68
N LEU A 198 -10.36 9.61 -20.57
CA LEU A 198 -11.64 8.94 -20.35
C LEU A 198 -12.81 9.61 -21.08
N GLY A 199 -12.63 10.82 -21.65
CA GLY A 199 -13.65 11.53 -22.43
C GLY A 199 -14.75 12.20 -21.60
N TYR A 200 -14.53 12.40 -20.30
CA TYR A 200 -15.43 13.16 -19.42
C TYR A 200 -15.23 14.68 -19.55
N ARG A 201 -14.07 15.13 -20.04
CA ARG A 201 -13.71 16.54 -20.22
C ARG A 201 -12.99 16.77 -21.55
N SER A 202 -13.05 18.00 -22.06
CA SER A 202 -12.40 18.39 -23.31
C SER A 202 -10.89 18.65 -23.12
N GLN A 203 -10.14 18.57 -24.21
CA GLN A 203 -8.66 18.72 -24.25
C GLN A 203 -8.11 20.08 -23.73
N ASN A 204 -8.98 21.07 -23.52
CA ASN A 204 -8.64 22.38 -22.97
C ASN A 204 -8.97 22.54 -21.46
N TRP A 205 -9.52 21.51 -20.83
CA TRP A 205 -9.86 21.50 -19.41
C TRP A 205 -8.59 21.40 -18.55
N SER A 206 -8.54 22.14 -17.45
CA SER A 206 -7.34 22.31 -16.63
C SER A 206 -7.57 22.01 -15.15
N VAL A 207 -6.49 21.96 -14.38
CA VAL A 207 -6.56 21.82 -12.91
C VAL A 207 -7.28 23.00 -12.23
N TYR A 208 -7.38 24.16 -12.89
CA TYR A 208 -8.19 25.28 -12.41
C TYR A 208 -9.69 25.01 -12.61
N ASP A 209 -10.07 24.46 -13.76
CA ASP A 209 -11.45 24.07 -14.06
C ASP A 209 -11.90 22.94 -13.13
N PHE A 210 -11.05 21.92 -12.92
CA PHE A 210 -11.24 20.92 -11.87
C PHE A 210 -11.49 21.56 -10.50
N GLY A 211 -10.64 22.50 -10.08
CA GLY A 211 -10.76 23.13 -8.78
C GLY A 211 -12.07 23.88 -8.60
N ASN A 212 -12.53 24.57 -9.65
CA ASN A 212 -13.80 25.31 -9.65
C ASN A 212 -15.01 24.37 -9.66
N GLU A 213 -14.97 23.29 -10.46
CA GLU A 213 -16.01 22.26 -10.47
C GLU A 213 -16.11 21.57 -9.09
N TRP A 214 -14.98 21.07 -8.57
CA TRP A 214 -14.89 20.41 -7.27
C TRP A 214 -15.40 21.30 -6.15
N SER A 215 -14.97 22.57 -6.09
CA SER A 215 -15.40 23.51 -5.04
C SER A 215 -16.89 23.82 -5.11
N SER A 216 -17.46 23.96 -6.32
CA SER A 216 -18.91 24.16 -6.49
C SER A 216 -19.73 22.98 -5.96
N ARG A 217 -19.24 21.74 -6.14
CA ARG A 217 -19.91 20.55 -5.59
C ARG A 217 -19.73 20.45 -4.07
N ALA A 218 -18.53 20.72 -3.56
CA ALA A 218 -18.24 20.72 -2.12
C ALA A 218 -19.07 21.76 -1.36
N GLU A 219 -19.20 22.99 -1.89
CA GLU A 219 -20.05 24.03 -1.33
C GLU A 219 -21.54 23.64 -1.35
N ALA A 220 -22.03 23.10 -2.47
CA ALA A 220 -23.42 22.68 -2.60
C ALA A 220 -23.79 21.55 -1.63
N VAL A 221 -22.95 20.52 -1.53
CA VAL A 221 -23.12 19.40 -0.59
C VAL A 221 -22.94 19.85 0.85
N TYR A 222 -21.99 20.76 1.14
CA TYR A 222 -21.85 21.33 2.48
C TYR A 222 -23.12 22.08 2.90
N ASN A 223 -23.57 23.06 2.12
CA ASN A 223 -24.70 23.91 2.51
C ASN A 223 -26.04 23.16 2.55
N GLN A 224 -26.25 22.16 1.70
CA GLN A 224 -27.53 21.44 1.59
C GLN A 224 -27.59 20.11 2.36
N VAL A 225 -26.46 19.44 2.59
CA VAL A 225 -26.42 18.09 3.21
C VAL A 225 -25.72 18.09 4.57
N LEU A 226 -24.50 18.62 4.65
CA LEU A 226 -23.65 18.51 5.85
C LEU A 226 -24.03 19.53 6.94
N LYS A 227 -24.16 20.80 6.57
CA LYS A 227 -24.46 21.92 7.47
C LYS A 227 -25.82 21.77 8.18
N PRO A 228 -26.92 21.34 7.53
CA PRO A 228 -28.18 21.04 8.22
C PRO A 228 -28.08 19.87 9.20
N ARG A 229 -27.10 18.97 9.04
CA ARG A 229 -26.81 17.85 9.94
C ARG A 229 -25.80 18.21 11.06
N GLY A 230 -25.34 19.46 11.13
CA GLY A 230 -24.32 19.89 12.10
C GLY A 230 -22.92 19.31 11.84
N ILE A 231 -22.65 18.86 10.60
CA ILE A 231 -21.34 18.36 10.18
C ILE A 231 -20.50 19.54 9.65
N ASN A 232 -19.26 19.63 10.09
CA ASN A 232 -18.32 20.68 9.68
C ASN A 232 -17.98 20.61 8.17
N SER A 233 -17.57 21.74 7.60
CA SER A 233 -17.22 21.85 6.17
C SER A 233 -16.02 20.99 5.74
N ASN A 234 -15.05 20.78 6.63
CA ASN A 234 -13.76 20.11 6.35
C ASN A 234 -13.90 18.58 6.24
N TYR A 235 -14.73 18.12 5.30
CA TYR A 235 -15.24 16.75 5.20
C TYR A 235 -14.87 16.05 3.89
N PHE A 236 -14.25 16.76 2.94
CA PHE A 236 -13.97 16.25 1.60
C PHE A 236 -12.49 15.92 1.38
N GLU A 237 -12.22 14.77 0.77
CA GLU A 237 -10.90 14.32 0.37
C GLU A 237 -10.65 14.63 -1.11
N VAL A 238 -9.43 15.05 -1.46
CA VAL A 238 -9.11 15.65 -2.77
C VAL A 238 -7.63 15.40 -3.13
N ALA A 239 -7.21 15.16 -4.37
CA ALA A 239 -7.97 15.15 -5.61
C ALA A 239 -8.29 13.74 -6.15
N THR A 240 -8.07 12.67 -5.37
CA THR A 240 -8.37 11.27 -5.77
C THR A 240 -7.63 10.81 -7.04
N THR A 241 -6.42 11.34 -7.24
CA THR A 241 -5.70 11.26 -8.52
C THR A 241 -4.98 9.94 -8.76
N ALA A 242 -5.00 9.46 -10.00
CA ALA A 242 -4.35 8.22 -10.42
C ALA A 242 -2.82 8.32 -10.35
N THR A 243 -2.23 9.44 -10.81
CA THR A 243 -0.80 9.72 -10.61
C THR A 243 -0.41 11.19 -10.72
N THR A 244 0.29 11.74 -9.70
CA THR A 244 1.07 12.99 -9.86
C THR A 244 2.50 12.78 -10.38
N ALA A 245 2.92 11.54 -10.65
CA ALA A 245 4.29 11.19 -11.04
C ALA A 245 4.51 11.22 -12.58
N THR A 246 4.81 12.39 -13.15
CA THR A 246 5.40 12.47 -14.51
C THR A 246 6.71 13.24 -14.53
N LYS A 247 7.57 12.91 -15.50
CA LYS A 247 8.91 13.49 -15.69
C LYS A 247 8.92 15.02 -15.87
N ASN A 248 7.80 15.59 -16.30
CA ASN A 248 7.62 17.04 -16.50
C ASN A 248 6.77 17.70 -15.39
N GLY A 249 6.29 16.92 -14.42
CA GLY A 249 5.36 17.32 -13.36
C GLY A 249 3.89 17.24 -13.80
N GLN A 250 3.02 16.71 -12.93
CA GLN A 250 1.59 16.65 -13.17
C GLN A 250 0.87 17.92 -12.69
N PRO A 251 -0.21 18.36 -13.36
CA PRO A 251 -1.00 19.51 -12.94
C PRO A 251 -1.58 19.38 -11.53
N PHE A 252 -1.94 18.18 -11.09
CA PHE A 252 -2.69 17.93 -9.85
C PHE A 252 -1.84 17.79 -8.57
N ARG A 253 -0.55 18.16 -8.59
CA ARG A 253 0.25 18.24 -7.35
C ARG A 253 -0.38 19.20 -6.34
N ILE A 254 -0.20 18.94 -5.04
CA ILE A 254 -0.72 19.79 -3.95
C ILE A 254 -0.26 21.24 -4.11
N SER A 255 1.02 21.45 -4.45
CA SER A 255 1.61 22.77 -4.72
C SER A 255 0.93 23.56 -5.86
N ASN A 256 0.17 22.90 -6.74
CA ASN A 256 -0.68 23.54 -7.74
C ASN A 256 -2.13 23.67 -7.25
N LEU A 257 -2.73 22.61 -6.70
CA LEU A 257 -4.14 22.58 -6.24
C LEU A 257 -4.46 23.67 -5.19
N VAL A 258 -3.48 24.05 -4.37
CA VAL A 258 -3.58 25.17 -3.42
C VAL A 258 -3.74 26.56 -4.07
N ASN A 259 -3.69 26.66 -5.40
CA ASN A 259 -3.94 27.88 -6.17
C ASN A 259 -5.22 27.79 -7.03
N THR A 260 -6.03 26.74 -6.87
CA THR A 260 -7.30 26.54 -7.61
C THR A 260 -8.49 26.60 -6.66
N GLY A 261 -9.72 26.38 -7.16
CA GLY A 261 -10.93 26.35 -6.32
C GLY A 261 -10.89 25.35 -5.15
N VAL A 262 -10.01 24.34 -5.18
CA VAL A 262 -9.76 23.45 -4.01
C VAL A 262 -9.31 24.26 -2.77
N ALA A 263 -8.67 25.41 -2.95
CA ALA A 263 -8.26 26.33 -1.91
C ALA A 263 -9.30 27.41 -1.55
N ALA A 264 -10.54 27.32 -2.05
CA ALA A 264 -11.63 28.23 -1.70
C ALA A 264 -11.76 28.38 -0.16
N ASP A 265 -11.90 29.63 0.29
CA ASP A 265 -11.90 30.02 1.71
C ASP A 265 -10.74 29.42 2.53
N ASN A 266 -9.54 29.39 1.93
CA ASN A 266 -8.32 28.77 2.45
C ASN A 266 -8.46 27.25 2.69
N GLY A 267 -9.14 26.55 1.78
CA GLY A 267 -9.34 25.10 1.83
C GLY A 267 -10.34 24.66 2.91
N ILE A 268 -11.41 25.44 3.13
CA ILE A 268 -12.40 25.24 4.19
C ILE A 268 -13.13 23.89 4.11
N TYR A 269 -13.20 23.32 2.90
CA TYR A 269 -13.86 22.04 2.60
C TYR A 269 -12.94 20.81 2.74
N VAL A 270 -11.63 21.00 2.69
CA VAL A 270 -10.67 19.88 2.60
C VAL A 270 -10.49 19.19 3.96
N ALA A 271 -10.83 17.92 4.08
CA ALA A 271 -10.48 17.06 5.21
C ALA A 271 -9.01 16.62 5.13
N GLY A 272 -8.58 16.17 3.96
CA GLY A 272 -7.25 15.62 3.70
C GLY A 272 -6.95 15.51 2.21
N TRP A 273 -5.68 15.28 1.89
CA TRP A 273 -5.24 15.01 0.52
C TRP A 273 -5.30 13.51 0.24
N ASN A 274 -5.81 13.11 -0.93
CA ASN A 274 -5.96 11.73 -1.34
C ASN A 274 -5.28 11.48 -2.70
N GLN A 275 -4.45 10.44 -2.76
CA GLN A 275 -3.70 9.95 -3.91
C GLN A 275 -3.95 8.46 -4.11
N HIS A 276 -3.96 8.00 -5.37
CA HIS A 276 -3.94 6.58 -5.69
C HIS A 276 -2.54 6.16 -6.18
N ASP A 277 -2.16 4.89 -6.01
CA ASP A 277 -0.95 4.34 -6.64
C ASP A 277 -1.02 2.81 -6.75
N TYR A 278 -0.32 2.26 -7.74
CA TYR A 278 -0.12 0.82 -7.87
C TYR A 278 1.37 0.55 -8.05
N TYR A 279 1.97 -0.27 -7.16
CA TYR A 279 3.41 -0.55 -7.20
C TYR A 279 3.86 -1.14 -8.55
N TYR A 280 3.01 -1.98 -9.12
CA TYR A 280 3.05 -2.41 -10.51
C TYR A 280 1.66 -2.27 -11.12
N TYR A 281 1.59 -1.93 -12.40
CA TYR A 281 0.33 -1.90 -13.14
C TYR A 281 0.50 -2.58 -14.51
N VAL A 282 -0.30 -3.62 -14.75
CA VAL A 282 -0.24 -4.46 -15.95
C VAL A 282 -0.51 -3.62 -17.20
N ASN A 283 0.31 -3.81 -18.24
CA ASN A 283 0.33 -3.04 -19.49
C ASN A 283 0.75 -1.56 -19.37
N VAL A 284 1.15 -1.08 -18.18
CA VAL A 284 1.61 0.31 -17.95
C VAL A 284 3.04 0.35 -17.39
N SER A 285 3.38 -0.55 -16.46
CA SER A 285 4.76 -0.74 -15.99
C SER A 285 5.65 -1.32 -17.09
N ASN A 286 6.85 -0.76 -17.26
CA ASN A 286 7.75 -1.01 -18.39
C ASN A 286 8.80 -2.12 -18.13
N TYR A 287 8.53 -3.03 -17.20
CA TYR A 287 9.38 -4.16 -16.82
C TYR A 287 8.50 -5.36 -16.49
N GLN A 288 9.05 -6.58 -16.49
CA GLN A 288 8.30 -7.77 -16.03
C GLN A 288 8.40 -7.89 -14.51
N LEU A 289 7.26 -7.94 -13.80
CA LEU A 289 7.27 -8.22 -12.37
C LEU A 289 7.60 -9.69 -12.08
N THR A 290 8.39 -9.93 -11.04
CA THR A 290 8.71 -11.26 -10.50
C THR A 290 8.73 -11.21 -8.97
N LEU A 291 8.64 -12.36 -8.28
CA LEU A 291 8.71 -12.38 -6.82
C LEU A 291 10.00 -11.74 -6.27
N PRO A 292 11.20 -11.97 -6.84
CA PRO A 292 12.41 -11.29 -6.40
C PRO A 292 12.42 -9.77 -6.66
N ILE A 293 11.68 -9.25 -7.65
CA ILE A 293 11.56 -7.79 -7.86
C ILE A 293 10.57 -7.18 -6.85
N LEU A 294 9.38 -7.80 -6.67
CA LEU A 294 8.39 -7.38 -5.67
C LEU A 294 8.98 -7.34 -4.25
N LEU A 295 9.87 -8.27 -3.94
CA LEU A 295 10.53 -8.37 -2.63
C LEU A 295 11.81 -7.52 -2.50
N ASP A 296 12.21 -6.75 -3.52
CA ASP A 296 13.27 -5.74 -3.41
C ASP A 296 12.69 -4.44 -2.85
N LEU A 297 12.94 -4.17 -1.57
CA LEU A 297 12.31 -3.07 -0.85
C LEU A 297 12.75 -1.68 -1.37
N SER A 298 13.87 -1.59 -2.10
CA SER A 298 14.35 -0.33 -2.67
C SER A 298 13.50 0.14 -3.85
N THR A 299 12.82 -0.78 -4.55
CA THR A 299 11.99 -0.47 -5.71
C THR A 299 10.78 0.38 -5.30
N THR A 300 10.06 -0.04 -4.26
CA THR A 300 8.93 0.72 -3.68
C THR A 300 9.41 2.06 -3.10
N VAL A 301 10.56 2.10 -2.41
CA VAL A 301 11.16 3.36 -1.92
C VAL A 301 11.55 4.30 -3.07
N SER A 302 11.91 3.77 -4.24
CA SER A 302 12.25 4.56 -5.43
C SER A 302 11.02 5.19 -6.11
N GLN A 303 9.92 4.43 -6.23
CA GLN A 303 8.61 4.93 -6.70
C GLN A 303 8.06 6.01 -5.76
N PHE A 304 8.06 5.74 -4.46
CA PHE A 304 7.47 6.62 -3.44
C PHE A 304 8.23 7.93 -3.19
N ARG A 305 9.22 8.28 -4.02
CA ARG A 305 9.91 9.58 -3.97
C ARG A 305 8.98 10.75 -4.31
N GLU A 306 8.10 10.60 -5.30
CA GLU A 306 7.07 11.60 -5.61
C GLU A 306 6.10 11.76 -4.44
N TRP A 307 5.55 10.64 -3.95
CA TRP A 307 4.57 10.63 -2.85
C TRP A 307 5.15 11.15 -1.54
N THR A 308 6.42 10.84 -1.23
CA THR A 308 7.13 11.47 -0.11
C THR A 308 7.20 12.99 -0.28
N GLY A 309 7.44 13.49 -1.50
CA GLY A 309 7.34 14.91 -1.83
C GLY A 309 5.94 15.50 -1.60
N GLN A 310 4.89 14.82 -2.09
CA GLN A 310 3.50 15.24 -1.89
C GLN A 310 3.09 15.23 -0.40
N VAL A 311 3.51 14.24 0.41
CA VAL A 311 3.28 14.26 1.87
C VAL A 311 3.93 15.49 2.51
N GLN A 312 5.15 15.88 2.09
CA GLN A 312 5.77 17.12 2.59
C GLN A 312 4.97 18.38 2.21
N GLN A 313 4.22 18.37 1.10
CA GLN A 313 3.32 19.46 0.72
C GLN A 313 2.01 19.42 1.54
N ALA A 314 1.45 18.24 1.80
CA ALA A 314 0.31 18.07 2.71
C ALA A 314 0.62 18.62 4.12
N LEU A 315 1.81 18.35 4.67
CA LEU A 315 2.27 18.89 5.96
C LEU A 315 2.32 20.43 5.99
N VAL A 316 2.71 21.09 4.89
CA VAL A 316 2.70 22.57 4.76
C VAL A 316 1.27 23.11 4.83
N THR A 317 0.31 22.45 4.17
CA THR A 317 -1.12 22.79 4.30
C THR A 317 -1.69 22.42 5.67
N GLY A 318 -0.98 21.60 6.45
CA GLY A 318 -1.42 21.12 7.76
C GLY A 318 -2.51 20.04 7.70
N LYS A 319 -2.73 19.42 6.54
CA LYS A 319 -3.73 18.38 6.29
C LYS A 319 -3.06 17.00 6.24
N PRO A 320 -3.78 15.91 6.59
CA PRO A 320 -3.30 14.56 6.38
C PRO A 320 -3.17 14.23 4.88
N TYR A 321 -2.41 13.18 4.57
CA TYR A 321 -2.26 12.60 3.24
C TYR A 321 -2.63 11.12 3.31
N TYR A 322 -3.53 10.69 2.43
CA TYR A 322 -4.14 9.37 2.41
C TYR A 322 -3.87 8.67 1.08
N LEU A 323 -3.76 7.34 1.13
CA LEU A 323 -3.88 6.50 -0.06
C LEU A 323 -5.22 5.78 0.01
N ARG A 324 -6.25 6.26 -0.69
CA ARG A 324 -7.59 5.63 -0.64
C ARG A 324 -7.79 4.52 -1.67
N GLU A 325 -6.92 4.44 -2.67
CA GLU A 325 -6.83 3.33 -3.61
C GLU A 325 -5.36 3.01 -3.87
N MET A 326 -4.88 1.97 -3.19
CA MET A 326 -3.50 1.48 -3.30
C MET A 326 -3.48 0.02 -3.75
N GLY A 327 -2.55 -0.36 -4.63
CA GLY A 327 -2.37 -1.77 -5.00
C GLY A 327 -0.91 -2.20 -5.09
N SER A 328 -0.64 -3.49 -4.86
CA SER A 328 0.68 -4.05 -5.22
C SER A 328 0.79 -4.29 -6.72
N VAL A 329 -0.29 -4.79 -7.34
CA VAL A 329 -0.35 -5.13 -8.77
C VAL A 329 -1.76 -4.81 -9.29
N GLY A 330 -1.89 -3.76 -10.10
CA GLY A 330 -3.16 -3.34 -10.73
C GLY A 330 -3.30 -3.83 -12.19
N PRO A 331 -4.51 -3.84 -12.77
CA PRO A 331 -5.80 -3.61 -12.10
C PRO A 331 -6.28 -4.85 -11.31
N ASN A 332 -6.16 -6.04 -11.93
CA ASN A 332 -6.65 -7.30 -11.35
C ASN A 332 -5.54 -8.16 -10.72
N GLY A 333 -4.29 -7.67 -10.68
CA GLY A 333 -3.14 -8.44 -10.24
C GLY A 333 -2.56 -9.39 -11.30
N LEU A 334 -1.53 -10.12 -10.90
CA LEU A 334 -0.82 -11.13 -11.69
C LEU A 334 -0.83 -12.46 -10.92
N GLN A 335 -1.22 -13.55 -11.59
CA GLN A 335 -1.19 -14.90 -11.04
C GLN A 335 0.26 -15.36 -10.81
N GLY A 336 0.47 -16.17 -9.77
CA GLY A 336 1.81 -16.57 -9.29
C GLY A 336 2.57 -15.43 -8.59
N ILE A 337 1.91 -14.30 -8.32
CA ILE A 337 2.49 -13.13 -7.66
C ILE A 337 1.53 -12.55 -6.62
N SER A 338 0.35 -12.11 -7.06
CA SER A 338 -0.54 -11.27 -6.26
C SER A 338 -1.30 -12.03 -5.18
N GLU A 339 -1.56 -13.31 -5.39
CA GLU A 339 -2.16 -14.24 -4.43
C GLU A 339 -1.15 -14.88 -3.48
N THR A 340 0.15 -14.60 -3.61
CA THR A 340 1.22 -15.33 -2.92
C THR A 340 1.64 -14.69 -1.60
N PHE A 341 2.34 -15.47 -0.77
CA PHE A 341 2.95 -14.98 0.47
C PHE A 341 4.01 -13.88 0.23
N ALA A 342 4.66 -13.82 -0.93
CA ALA A 342 5.50 -12.68 -1.31
C ALA A 342 4.74 -11.35 -1.28
N ASN A 343 3.51 -11.33 -1.80
CA ASN A 343 2.67 -10.14 -1.77
C ASN A 343 2.20 -9.80 -0.35
N ALA A 344 2.03 -10.81 0.51
CA ALA A 344 1.78 -10.57 1.94
C ALA A 344 2.98 -9.91 2.64
N LEU A 345 4.21 -10.37 2.36
CA LEU A 345 5.45 -9.76 2.88
C LEU A 345 5.65 -8.32 2.37
N TRP A 346 5.42 -8.08 1.07
CA TRP A 346 5.46 -6.74 0.49
C TRP A 346 4.41 -5.82 1.15
N THR A 347 3.16 -6.26 1.21
CA THR A 347 2.03 -5.49 1.79
C THR A 347 2.29 -5.15 3.26
N PHE A 348 2.80 -6.12 4.03
CA PHE A 348 3.20 -5.91 5.42
C PHE A 348 4.29 -4.83 5.55
N ASN A 349 5.39 -4.94 4.79
CA ASN A 349 6.44 -3.91 4.80
C ASN A 349 5.90 -2.55 4.35
N PHE A 350 5.03 -2.53 3.35
CA PHE A 350 4.45 -1.31 2.79
C PHE A 350 3.66 -0.50 3.83
N PHE A 351 2.86 -1.14 4.68
CA PHE A 351 2.12 -0.43 5.74
C PHE A 351 3.04 0.32 6.72
N PHE A 352 4.14 -0.31 7.16
CA PHE A 352 5.12 0.34 8.04
C PHE A 352 5.93 1.42 7.30
N PHE A 353 6.28 1.19 6.03
CA PHE A 353 6.95 2.17 5.20
C PHE A 353 6.09 3.43 5.00
N ALA A 354 4.84 3.29 4.56
CA ALA A 354 3.87 4.37 4.39
C ALA A 354 3.71 5.20 5.68
N ALA A 355 3.56 4.53 6.82
CA ALA A 355 3.50 5.19 8.12
C ALA A 355 4.78 5.98 8.45
N SER A 356 5.96 5.42 8.16
CA SER A 356 7.25 6.08 8.43
C SER A 356 7.49 7.35 7.58
N ILE A 357 6.92 7.42 6.38
CA ILE A 357 6.94 8.63 5.53
C ILE A 357 5.74 9.57 5.77
N GLN A 358 4.99 9.37 6.86
CA GLN A 358 3.88 10.21 7.34
C GLN A 358 2.59 10.19 6.49
N ILE A 359 2.39 9.14 5.68
CA ILE A 359 1.04 8.82 5.17
C ILE A 359 0.13 8.47 6.36
N SER A 360 -1.12 8.94 6.30
CA SER A 360 -2.05 8.96 7.45
C SER A 360 -3.10 7.84 7.45
N ALA A 361 -3.34 7.20 6.30
CA ALA A 361 -4.12 5.98 6.14
C ALA A 361 -3.80 5.33 4.78
N VAL A 362 -4.01 4.01 4.67
CA VAL A 362 -3.81 3.21 3.45
C VAL A 362 -4.99 2.25 3.26
N GLN A 363 -5.75 2.43 2.18
CA GLN A 363 -6.84 1.55 1.77
C GLN A 363 -6.41 0.80 0.50
N MET A 364 -6.17 -0.51 0.61
CA MET A 364 -5.78 -1.30 -0.56
C MET A 364 -7.00 -1.60 -1.42
N HIS A 365 -6.93 -1.30 -2.71
CA HIS A 365 -8.06 -1.48 -3.63
C HIS A 365 -8.34 -2.96 -3.91
N MET A 366 -9.61 -3.33 -3.96
CA MET A 366 -10.08 -4.67 -4.32
C MET A 366 -11.39 -4.62 -5.11
N THR A 367 -11.37 -5.24 -6.29
CA THR A 367 -12.56 -5.73 -7.00
C THR A 367 -12.71 -7.22 -6.74
N GLN A 368 -13.86 -7.82 -7.06
CA GLN A 368 -14.03 -9.27 -6.97
C GLN A 368 -12.99 -10.03 -7.81
N TYR A 369 -12.56 -9.45 -8.94
CA TYR A 369 -11.60 -10.02 -9.87
C TYR A 369 -10.13 -9.83 -9.44
N SER A 370 -9.86 -8.97 -8.46
CA SER A 370 -8.49 -8.68 -8.02
C SER A 370 -7.86 -9.89 -7.33
N ILE A 371 -6.85 -10.49 -7.98
CA ILE A 371 -6.03 -11.60 -7.45
C ILE A 371 -5.28 -11.16 -6.18
N ALA A 372 -4.88 -9.88 -6.11
CA ALA A 372 -4.25 -9.27 -4.94
C ALA A 372 -5.17 -9.16 -3.70
N ALA A 373 -6.49 -9.28 -3.87
CA ALA A 373 -7.45 -9.08 -2.78
C ALA A 373 -7.17 -10.03 -1.59
N PRO A 374 -7.37 -9.56 -0.34
CA PRO A 374 -7.08 -10.33 0.88
C PRO A 374 -7.95 -11.58 1.06
N TRP A 375 -9.12 -11.65 0.44
CA TRP A 375 -9.99 -12.82 0.41
C TRP A 375 -10.83 -12.81 -0.87
N GLN A 376 -11.29 -13.99 -1.29
CA GLN A 376 -12.30 -14.15 -2.34
C GLN A 376 -13.66 -14.34 -1.67
N THR A 377 -14.67 -13.60 -2.11
CA THR A 377 -16.00 -13.51 -1.47
C THR A 377 -17.06 -14.43 -2.07
N ASN A 378 -16.86 -14.86 -3.31
CA ASN A 378 -17.79 -15.62 -4.16
C ASN A 378 -17.08 -16.80 -4.85
N TYR A 379 -17.83 -17.64 -5.57
CA TYR A 379 -17.27 -18.74 -6.35
C TYR A 379 -16.77 -18.24 -7.71
N MET A 380 -15.46 -18.27 -7.95
CA MET A 380 -14.81 -17.87 -9.21
C MET A 380 -13.54 -18.69 -9.44
N ASN A 381 -13.15 -18.85 -10.72
CA ASN A 381 -11.94 -19.56 -11.15
C ASN A 381 -11.80 -20.99 -10.55
N GLY A 382 -12.94 -21.67 -10.35
CA GLY A 382 -12.99 -23.02 -9.77
C GLY A 382 -12.83 -23.08 -8.25
N GLN A 383 -12.72 -21.94 -7.56
CA GLN A 383 -12.57 -21.83 -6.12
C GLN A 383 -13.79 -21.16 -5.47
N GLY A 384 -14.19 -21.66 -4.29
CA GLY A 384 -15.19 -21.01 -3.45
C GLY A 384 -14.63 -19.81 -2.67
N PRO A 385 -15.44 -19.18 -1.79
CA PRO A 385 -14.96 -18.12 -0.91
C PRO A 385 -13.85 -18.61 0.02
N HIS A 386 -12.74 -17.88 0.12
CA HIS A 386 -11.55 -18.27 0.89
C HIS A 386 -10.70 -17.06 1.30
N VAL A 387 -9.91 -17.22 2.37
CA VAL A 387 -8.89 -16.24 2.78
C VAL A 387 -7.62 -16.45 1.95
N ARG A 388 -6.99 -15.36 1.50
CA ARG A 388 -5.73 -15.41 0.74
C ARG A 388 -4.54 -14.92 1.60
N PRO A 389 -3.28 -15.28 1.24
CA PRO A 389 -2.06 -14.86 1.94
C PRO A 389 -1.98 -13.39 2.34
N THR A 390 -2.44 -12.47 1.48
CA THR A 390 -2.35 -11.03 1.72
C THR A 390 -3.11 -10.57 2.96
N TYR A 391 -4.23 -11.20 3.36
CA TYR A 391 -4.96 -10.86 4.59
C TYR A 391 -4.08 -10.91 5.85
N TYR A 392 -3.09 -11.80 5.88
CA TYR A 392 -2.21 -11.97 7.04
C TYR A 392 -1.33 -10.74 7.29
N ALA A 393 -1.13 -9.87 6.30
CA ALA A 393 -0.49 -8.56 6.50
C ALA A 393 -1.34 -7.62 7.37
N TRP A 394 -2.66 -7.56 7.15
CA TRP A 394 -3.59 -6.81 8.01
C TRP A 394 -3.68 -7.45 9.40
N ALA A 395 -3.83 -8.78 9.48
CA ALA A 395 -3.91 -9.46 10.78
C ALA A 395 -2.66 -9.24 11.64
N ALA A 396 -1.47 -9.26 11.02
CA ALA A 396 -0.21 -8.94 11.69
C ALA A 396 -0.13 -7.46 12.09
N TRP A 397 -0.39 -6.53 11.16
CA TRP A 397 -0.43 -5.09 11.45
C TRP A 397 -1.35 -4.76 12.62
N SER A 398 -2.60 -5.23 12.58
CA SER A 398 -3.62 -4.95 13.60
C SER A 398 -3.20 -5.46 14.99
N GLN A 399 -2.59 -6.64 15.10
CA GLN A 399 -2.06 -7.13 16.37
C GLN A 399 -0.79 -6.38 16.85
N ILE A 400 -0.01 -5.79 15.94
CA ILE A 400 1.18 -4.99 16.27
C ILE A 400 0.80 -3.56 16.70
N ILE A 401 -0.18 -2.92 16.05
CA ILE A 401 -0.60 -1.56 16.42
C ILE A 401 -1.48 -1.53 17.68
N GLY A 402 -2.27 -2.59 17.91
CA GLY A 402 -3.07 -2.81 19.10
C GLY A 402 -4.21 -1.78 19.31
N ALA A 403 -5.01 -2.02 20.35
CA ALA A 403 -6.18 -1.19 20.68
C ALA A 403 -5.87 0.01 21.61
N THR A 404 -4.63 0.50 21.59
CA THR A 404 -4.14 1.52 22.54
C THR A 404 -4.33 2.95 22.05
N CYS A 405 -4.63 3.16 20.76
CA CYS A 405 -4.90 4.47 20.13
C CYS A 405 -3.84 5.56 20.36
N ASN A 406 -2.63 5.19 20.79
CA ASN A 406 -1.48 6.09 20.95
C ASN A 406 -0.19 5.53 20.32
N THR A 407 -0.34 4.59 19.38
CA THR A 407 0.79 3.94 18.70
C THR A 407 1.48 4.90 17.73
N ARG A 408 2.82 4.89 17.73
CA ARG A 408 3.68 5.57 16.76
C ARG A 408 4.70 4.61 16.18
N ILE A 409 5.13 4.84 14.94
CA ILE A 409 6.11 4.03 14.21
C ILE A 409 7.31 4.91 13.84
N ALA A 410 8.52 4.37 13.94
CA ALA A 410 9.72 4.92 13.30
C ALA A 410 10.45 3.80 12.54
N GLN A 411 11.09 4.13 11.42
CA GLN A 411 12.02 3.21 10.76
C GLN A 411 13.33 3.13 11.57
N VAL A 412 13.92 1.95 11.67
CA VAL A 412 15.18 1.71 12.38
C VAL A 412 16.28 1.42 11.36
N SER A 413 17.35 2.21 11.38
CA SER A 413 18.50 2.02 10.48
C SER A 413 19.19 0.68 10.76
N LEU A 414 19.42 -0.09 9.70
CA LEU A 414 20.13 -1.37 9.74
C LEU A 414 21.59 -1.20 9.29
N SER A 415 22.52 -1.66 10.10
CA SER A 415 23.97 -1.62 9.84
C SER A 415 24.56 -3.04 9.69
N ASN A 416 25.74 -3.14 9.08
CA ASN A 416 26.44 -4.40 8.80
C ASN A 416 25.65 -5.42 7.95
N GLN A 417 24.75 -4.94 7.09
CA GLN A 417 23.97 -5.78 6.16
C GLN A 417 24.88 -6.56 5.19
N PRO A 418 24.80 -7.91 5.14
CA PRO A 418 25.56 -8.69 4.16
C PRO A 418 25.07 -8.41 2.74
N GLY A 419 25.97 -8.38 1.77
CA GLY A 419 25.64 -8.05 0.37
C GLY A 419 24.57 -8.96 -0.26
N ALA A 420 24.46 -10.22 0.20
CA ALA A 420 23.42 -11.16 -0.23
C ALA A 420 21.99 -10.73 0.15
N TYR A 421 21.84 -9.81 1.12
CA TYR A 421 20.57 -9.29 1.63
C TYR A 421 20.34 -7.81 1.27
N THR A 422 21.09 -7.29 0.29
CA THR A 422 20.93 -5.89 -0.18
C THR A 422 19.48 -5.65 -0.60
N ASN A 423 18.85 -4.63 0.00
CA ASN A 423 17.42 -4.27 -0.16
C ASN A 423 16.40 -5.32 0.35
N ARG A 424 16.83 -6.33 1.12
CA ARG A 424 15.96 -7.44 1.59
C ARG A 424 15.59 -7.37 3.07
N LEU A 425 16.19 -6.44 3.80
CA LEU A 425 16.01 -6.31 5.24
C LEU A 425 15.44 -4.94 5.59
N ASN A 426 14.49 -4.91 6.52
CA ASN A 426 13.97 -3.67 7.07
C ASN A 426 13.57 -3.86 8.53
N ALA A 427 13.56 -2.78 9.31
CA ALA A 427 13.12 -2.82 10.70
C ALA A 427 12.39 -1.55 11.11
N PHE A 428 11.42 -1.73 12.01
CA PHE A 428 10.59 -0.63 12.53
C PHE A 428 10.44 -0.74 14.05
N ALA A 429 10.53 0.39 14.73
CA ALA A 429 10.24 0.54 16.15
C ALA A 429 8.80 1.01 16.32
N VAL A 430 8.04 0.29 17.15
CA VAL A 430 6.62 0.55 17.43
C VAL A 430 6.50 0.99 18.88
N TYR A 431 6.08 2.22 19.09
CA TYR A 431 5.97 2.85 20.40
C TYR A 431 4.52 2.82 20.89
N ARG A 432 4.33 2.58 22.20
CA ARG A 432 3.06 2.75 22.90
C ARG A 432 3.16 4.04 23.72
N GLY A 433 2.56 5.12 23.22
CA GLY A 433 2.88 6.47 23.67
C GLY A 433 4.38 6.75 23.43
N ASN A 434 5.11 7.10 24.49
CA ASN A 434 6.55 7.38 24.40
C ASN A 434 7.46 6.15 24.55
N ALA A 435 6.98 5.00 25.04
CA ALA A 435 7.84 3.84 25.31
C ALA A 435 7.93 2.89 24.12
N LEU A 436 9.12 2.32 23.87
CA LEU A 436 9.29 1.26 22.86
C LEU A 436 8.48 0.01 23.27
N GLY A 437 7.44 -0.29 22.49
CA GLY A 437 6.57 -1.44 22.69
C GLY A 437 7.11 -2.70 22.00
N SER A 438 7.40 -2.58 20.70
CA SER A 438 7.88 -3.69 19.86
C SER A 438 8.90 -3.25 18.81
N VAL A 439 9.70 -4.21 18.34
CA VAL A 439 10.62 -4.08 17.21
C VAL A 439 10.23 -5.11 16.16
N VAL A 440 9.85 -4.62 14.98
CA VAL A 440 9.50 -5.43 13.79
C VAL A 440 10.77 -5.65 12.96
N MET A 441 11.06 -6.89 12.61
CA MET A 441 12.21 -7.29 11.79
C MET A 441 11.72 -8.07 10.57
N ILE A 442 12.02 -7.58 9.37
CA ILE A 442 11.51 -8.10 8.10
C ILE A 442 12.68 -8.66 7.30
N ASN A 443 12.55 -9.91 6.83
CA ASN A 443 13.46 -10.52 5.87
C ASN A 443 12.67 -10.93 4.61
N THR A 444 12.81 -10.14 3.53
CA THR A 444 12.23 -10.42 2.21
C THR A 444 13.21 -11.10 1.26
N GLN A 445 14.30 -11.70 1.76
CA GLN A 445 15.15 -12.58 0.95
C GLN A 445 14.29 -13.76 0.44
N PRO A 446 14.17 -13.97 -0.89
CA PRO A 446 13.27 -14.99 -1.41
C PRO A 446 13.71 -16.41 -1.04
N TYR A 447 12.83 -17.14 -0.37
CA TYR A 447 12.95 -18.58 -0.15
C TYR A 447 11.73 -19.29 -0.72
N TYR A 448 11.97 -20.30 -1.56
CA TYR A 448 10.91 -21.12 -2.16
C TYR A 448 10.80 -22.45 -1.41
N SER A 449 9.58 -22.96 -1.24
CA SER A 449 9.33 -24.19 -0.45
C SER A 449 10.15 -25.39 -0.94
N TYR A 450 10.34 -25.48 -2.26
CA TYR A 450 11.13 -26.51 -2.93
C TYR A 450 12.66 -26.30 -2.89
N SER A 451 13.17 -25.23 -2.28
CA SER A 451 14.62 -24.97 -2.13
C SER A 451 15.30 -25.72 -0.97
N GLY A 452 14.58 -26.58 -0.25
CA GLY A 452 15.15 -27.53 0.69
C GLY A 452 15.27 -27.03 2.13
N ASN A 453 16.32 -26.27 2.46
CA ASN A 453 16.51 -25.71 3.80
C ASN A 453 16.67 -24.18 3.72
N PRO A 454 15.91 -23.38 4.48
CA PRO A 454 16.03 -21.93 4.47
C PRO A 454 17.29 -21.45 5.19
N SER A 455 17.82 -20.29 4.77
CA SER A 455 18.79 -19.55 5.58
C SER A 455 18.06 -18.63 6.57
N TYR A 456 18.84 -18.06 7.47
CA TYR A 456 18.40 -17.14 8.50
C TYR A 456 19.39 -15.98 8.56
N GLN A 457 18.87 -14.76 8.69
CA GLN A 457 19.66 -13.59 9.04
C GLN A 457 19.47 -13.25 10.51
N ASN A 458 20.57 -13.12 11.24
CA ASN A 458 20.54 -12.61 12.60
C ASN A 458 20.33 -11.09 12.59
N PHE A 459 19.36 -10.63 13.37
CA PHE A 459 19.17 -9.23 13.76
C PHE A 459 19.67 -9.09 15.21
N VAL A 460 20.66 -8.22 15.44
CA VAL A 460 21.29 -7.97 16.75
C VAL A 460 20.87 -6.60 17.26
N LEU A 461 19.94 -6.61 18.22
CA LEU A 461 19.30 -5.43 18.77
C LEU A 461 20.05 -4.94 20.01
N SER A 462 20.40 -3.65 20.06
CA SER A 462 20.86 -3.00 21.28
C SER A 462 19.68 -2.43 22.07
N LEU A 463 19.41 -3.00 23.25
CA LEU A 463 18.25 -2.70 24.11
C LEU A 463 18.67 -2.56 25.60
N PRO A 464 19.64 -1.69 25.97
CA PRO A 464 20.22 -1.64 27.32
C PRO A 464 19.21 -1.41 28.46
N GLY A 465 18.19 -0.57 28.26
CA GLY A 465 17.11 -0.36 29.24
C GLY A 465 16.11 -1.52 29.38
N LEU A 466 16.26 -2.58 28.56
CA LEU A 466 15.52 -3.83 28.66
C LEU A 466 16.41 -5.02 29.07
N ALA A 467 17.68 -4.79 29.44
CA ALA A 467 18.61 -5.85 29.85
C ALA A 467 17.99 -6.77 30.92
N GLY A 468 18.16 -8.09 30.74
CA GLY A 468 17.59 -9.12 31.60
C GLY A 468 16.06 -9.32 31.52
N ARG A 469 15.33 -8.56 30.69
CA ARG A 469 13.87 -8.73 30.52
C ARG A 469 13.54 -9.78 29.47
N THR A 470 12.46 -10.52 29.70
CA THR A 470 11.82 -11.35 28.67
C THR A 470 11.05 -10.49 27.67
N VAL A 471 11.20 -10.79 26.39
CA VAL A 471 10.36 -10.32 25.28
C VAL A 471 9.62 -11.49 24.65
N TRP A 472 8.46 -11.21 24.06
CA TRP A 472 7.65 -12.17 23.30
C TRP A 472 7.92 -12.03 21.80
N LEU A 473 8.01 -13.15 21.09
CA LEU A 473 8.15 -13.16 19.64
C LEU A 473 6.83 -13.56 18.96
N SER A 474 6.41 -12.77 17.97
CA SER A 474 5.32 -13.11 17.04
C SER A 474 5.89 -13.19 15.62
N VAL A 475 5.39 -14.13 14.81
CA VAL A 475 6.00 -14.52 13.53
C VAL A 475 4.97 -14.53 12.40
N LEU A 476 5.32 -13.97 11.24
CA LEU A 476 4.59 -14.11 9.97
C LEU A 476 5.38 -15.04 9.05
N SER A 477 4.79 -16.15 8.62
CA SER A 477 5.47 -17.16 7.81
C SER A 477 4.52 -18.01 6.95
N ALA A 478 5.06 -18.53 5.85
CA ALA A 478 4.53 -19.63 5.06
C ALA A 478 5.71 -20.56 4.65
N ASP A 479 5.43 -21.63 3.89
CA ASP A 479 6.47 -22.56 3.45
C ASP A 479 7.45 -21.91 2.46
N GLY A 480 6.98 -21.05 1.56
CA GLY A 480 7.79 -20.29 0.62
C GLY A 480 7.14 -18.96 0.19
N VAL A 481 7.85 -18.17 -0.61
CA VAL A 481 7.34 -16.91 -1.20
C VAL A 481 6.15 -17.15 -2.12
N GLU A 482 6.13 -18.29 -2.80
CA GLU A 482 5.13 -18.72 -3.77
C GLU A 482 3.87 -19.33 -3.13
N SER A 483 3.88 -19.57 -1.80
CA SER A 483 2.76 -20.19 -1.09
C SER A 483 1.48 -19.36 -1.23
N THR A 484 0.42 -20.00 -1.74
CA THR A 484 -0.92 -19.42 -1.95
C THR A 484 -1.91 -19.75 -0.82
N SER A 485 -1.47 -20.55 0.15
CA SER A 485 -2.23 -21.05 1.31
C SER A 485 -1.31 -21.34 2.50
N ASN A 486 -1.85 -21.79 3.63
CA ASN A 486 -1.11 -22.20 4.83
C ASN A 486 -0.25 -21.11 5.48
N VAL A 487 -0.51 -19.84 5.18
CA VAL A 487 0.13 -18.71 5.88
C VAL A 487 -0.32 -18.70 7.34
N VAL A 488 0.60 -18.35 8.24
CA VAL A 488 0.34 -18.25 9.67
C VAL A 488 0.90 -16.93 10.21
N TRP A 489 0.09 -16.23 11.00
CA TRP A 489 0.54 -15.12 11.83
C TRP A 489 0.41 -15.50 13.31
N ASN A 490 1.49 -15.41 14.09
CA ASN A 490 1.46 -15.56 15.55
C ASN A 490 0.80 -16.88 16.04
N GLY A 491 0.95 -17.96 15.25
CA GLY A 491 0.33 -19.26 15.50
C GLY A 491 -1.14 -19.41 15.07
N ILE A 492 -1.72 -18.39 14.42
CA ILE A 492 -3.11 -18.32 13.98
C ILE A 492 -3.19 -18.45 12.44
N SER A 493 -4.11 -19.31 11.97
CA SER A 493 -4.62 -19.32 10.60
C SER A 493 -6.05 -18.79 10.58
N TYR A 494 -6.40 -18.03 9.55
CA TYR A 494 -7.78 -17.57 9.29
C TYR A 494 -8.43 -18.38 8.16
N GLU A 495 -7.63 -19.16 7.43
CA GLU A 495 -8.05 -20.03 6.32
C GLU A 495 -8.69 -21.33 6.83
N GLN A 496 -8.08 -21.99 7.82
CA GLN A 496 -8.49 -23.31 8.33
C GLN A 496 -9.84 -23.36 9.08
N SER A 497 -10.56 -22.26 9.16
CA SER A 497 -11.96 -22.20 9.63
C SER A 497 -12.97 -22.30 8.49
N GLY A 498 -12.55 -22.10 7.23
CA GLY A 498 -13.41 -22.03 6.05
C GLY A 498 -14.31 -20.78 5.99
N ASN A 499 -14.34 -19.96 7.04
CA ASN A 499 -15.21 -18.77 7.14
C ASN A 499 -14.48 -17.51 7.65
N GLY A 500 -13.14 -17.54 7.75
CA GLY A 500 -12.33 -16.40 8.19
C GLY A 500 -12.18 -16.25 9.71
N GLN A 501 -12.83 -17.07 10.54
CA GLN A 501 -12.62 -17.05 12.00
C GLN A 501 -11.19 -17.54 12.35
N PRO A 502 -10.55 -16.98 13.41
CA PRO A 502 -9.18 -17.32 13.79
C PRO A 502 -9.10 -18.72 14.41
N ARG A 503 -8.25 -19.57 13.85
CA ARG A 503 -7.91 -20.89 14.38
C ARG A 503 -6.46 -20.90 14.83
N THR A 504 -6.21 -21.18 16.11
CA THR A 504 -4.84 -21.47 16.59
C THR A 504 -4.38 -22.79 16.01
N VAL A 505 -3.37 -22.74 15.13
CA VAL A 505 -2.73 -23.91 14.50
C VAL A 505 -1.41 -24.27 15.18
N ASN A 506 -0.79 -23.30 15.86
CA ASN A 506 0.36 -23.53 16.73
C ASN A 506 0.20 -22.68 18.00
N ALA A 507 0.12 -23.32 19.17
CA ALA A 507 -0.05 -22.64 20.46
C ALA A 507 1.29 -22.22 21.12
N THR A 508 2.43 -22.45 20.47
CA THR A 508 3.76 -22.17 21.02
C THR A 508 3.97 -20.66 21.19
N GLN A 509 4.11 -20.23 22.43
CA GLN A 509 4.42 -18.85 22.79
C GLN A 509 5.93 -18.66 22.87
N TRP A 510 6.53 -18.16 21.79
CA TRP A 510 7.94 -17.89 21.70
C TRP A 510 8.36 -16.70 22.56
N THR A 511 9.48 -16.83 23.28
CA THR A 511 10.06 -15.80 24.12
C THR A 511 11.59 -15.84 24.07
N MET A 512 12.23 -14.69 24.24
CA MET A 512 13.67 -14.59 24.46
C MET A 512 13.94 -13.63 25.63
N THR A 513 15.11 -13.74 26.25
CA THR A 513 15.56 -12.79 27.29
C THR A 513 16.66 -11.91 26.71
N VAL A 514 16.53 -10.60 26.85
CA VAL A 514 17.59 -9.64 26.50
C VAL A 514 18.79 -9.88 27.42
N GLY A 515 20.00 -9.90 26.88
CA GLY A 515 21.24 -10.11 27.63
C GLY A 515 21.45 -9.07 28.73
N SER A 516 22.33 -9.38 29.69
CA SER A 516 22.73 -8.47 30.77
C SER A 516 23.53 -7.26 30.28
N ASP A 517 24.09 -7.35 29.08
CA ASP A 517 24.71 -6.28 28.30
C ASP A 517 23.70 -5.41 27.52
N GLY A 518 22.43 -5.85 27.47
CA GLY A 518 21.37 -5.23 26.66
C GLY A 518 21.22 -5.80 25.25
N THR A 519 21.97 -6.83 24.85
CA THR A 519 21.92 -7.38 23.49
C THR A 519 20.79 -8.40 23.33
N LEU A 520 20.10 -8.40 22.19
CA LEU A 520 19.19 -9.46 21.79
C LEU A 520 19.44 -9.87 20.33
N THR A 521 19.90 -11.10 20.10
CA THR A 521 20.08 -11.67 18.76
C THR A 521 18.85 -12.48 18.36
N VAL A 522 18.10 -12.02 17.36
CA VAL A 522 16.91 -12.70 16.84
C VAL A 522 17.22 -13.26 15.44
N PRO A 523 17.19 -14.59 15.24
CA PRO A 523 17.30 -15.18 13.90
C PRO A 523 15.97 -15.04 13.15
N VAL A 524 16.00 -14.41 11.98
CA VAL A 524 14.85 -14.23 11.08
C VAL A 524 15.10 -15.02 9.81
N ARG A 525 14.25 -16.04 9.56
CA ARG A 525 14.31 -16.90 8.37
C ARG A 525 14.18 -16.05 7.10
N ASP A 526 14.75 -16.53 6.01
CA ASP A 526 14.40 -16.02 4.67
C ASP A 526 12.90 -16.09 4.43
N SER A 527 12.33 -15.01 3.90
CA SER A 527 10.89 -14.84 3.69
C SER A 527 10.09 -15.03 4.99
N GLN A 528 10.35 -14.15 5.97
CA GLN A 528 9.69 -14.16 7.29
C GLN A 528 9.68 -12.75 7.89
N VAL A 529 8.72 -12.50 8.79
CA VAL A 529 8.77 -11.39 9.75
C VAL A 529 8.81 -11.96 11.15
N VAL A 530 9.66 -11.42 12.02
CA VAL A 530 9.61 -11.63 13.47
C VAL A 530 9.41 -10.29 14.16
N VAL A 531 8.58 -10.24 15.19
CA VAL A 531 8.32 -9.06 16.00
C VAL A 531 8.64 -9.35 17.46
N ALA A 532 9.69 -8.72 17.99
CA ALA A 532 10.07 -8.81 19.39
C ALA A 532 9.33 -7.72 20.19
N SER A 533 8.53 -8.12 21.18
CA SER A 533 7.58 -7.26 21.88
C SER A 533 7.75 -7.32 23.40
N THR A 534 7.53 -6.19 24.07
CA THR A 534 7.55 -6.08 25.55
C THR A 534 6.23 -6.49 26.22
N PHE A 535 5.29 -7.02 25.43
CA PHE A 535 4.00 -7.58 25.82
C PHE A 535 3.55 -8.61 24.76
N ARG A 536 2.43 -9.32 25.01
CA ARG A 536 1.85 -10.26 24.04
C ARG A 536 0.95 -9.51 23.06
N LEU A 537 1.30 -9.52 21.77
CA LEU A 537 0.50 -8.92 20.71
C LEU A 537 -0.91 -9.54 20.62
N GLY A 538 -1.90 -8.73 20.19
CA GLY A 538 -3.29 -9.19 20.06
C GLY A 538 -3.98 -9.55 21.38
N ARG A 539 -3.50 -9.05 22.53
CA ARG A 539 -4.06 -9.28 23.88
C ARG A 539 -4.30 -7.99 24.68
N GLU A 540 -4.09 -6.83 24.05
CA GLU A 540 -4.36 -5.53 24.65
C GLU A 540 -5.87 -5.23 24.69
N SER A 541 -6.34 -4.52 25.71
CA SER A 541 -7.72 -4.01 25.79
C SER A 541 -7.81 -2.61 25.16
N VAL A 542 -9.00 -2.24 24.68
CA VAL A 542 -9.24 -0.91 24.12
C VAL A 542 -8.98 0.17 25.16
N ASN A 543 -8.12 1.15 24.85
CA ASN A 543 -7.92 2.33 25.68
C ASN A 543 -8.87 3.44 25.22
N THR A 544 -10.11 3.41 25.70
CA THR A 544 -11.20 4.31 25.31
C THR A 544 -10.77 5.78 25.33
N ALA A 545 -10.14 6.23 26.43
CA ALA A 545 -9.68 7.62 26.56
C ALA A 545 -8.66 8.01 25.50
N ASN A 546 -7.70 7.15 25.14
CA ASN A 546 -6.78 7.44 24.04
C ASN A 546 -7.51 7.46 22.69
N CYS A 547 -8.50 6.60 22.47
CA CYS A 547 -9.25 6.52 21.23
C CYS A 547 -10.17 7.74 21.03
N GLU A 548 -10.81 8.23 22.09
CA GLU A 548 -11.59 9.49 22.10
C GLU A 548 -10.68 10.70 21.82
N ASN A 549 -9.51 10.76 22.45
CA ASN A 549 -8.51 11.80 22.18
C ASN A 549 -7.98 11.74 20.74
N LEU A 550 -7.78 10.56 20.16
CA LEU A 550 -7.35 10.42 18.78
C LEU A 550 -8.46 10.81 17.77
N ALA A 551 -9.70 10.37 18.01
CA ALA A 551 -10.84 10.68 17.16
C ALA A 551 -11.16 12.19 17.13
N SER A 552 -11.13 12.85 18.29
CA SER A 552 -11.32 14.31 18.41
C SER A 552 -10.21 15.15 17.78
N THR A 553 -9.03 14.57 17.51
CA THR A 553 -7.89 15.26 16.90
C THR A 553 -7.60 14.84 15.45
N THR A 554 -8.29 13.83 14.90
CA THR A 554 -8.00 13.26 13.57
C THR A 554 -9.25 13.21 12.67
N PRO A 555 -9.59 14.32 11.98
CA PRO A 555 -10.71 14.37 11.04
C PRO A 555 -10.65 13.25 9.99
N GLY A 556 -11.80 12.66 9.66
CA GLY A 556 -11.93 11.71 8.54
C GLY A 556 -11.41 10.29 8.77
N THR A 557 -11.22 9.84 10.03
CA THR A 557 -10.66 8.50 10.30
C THR A 557 -11.47 7.62 11.26
N THR A 558 -12.15 8.18 12.28
CA THR A 558 -12.73 7.37 13.38
C THR A 558 -14.04 7.90 13.99
N GLY A 559 -14.54 9.08 13.59
CA GLY A 559 -15.77 9.61 14.17
C GLY A 559 -16.38 10.78 13.41
N THR A 560 -17.70 10.93 13.55
CA THR A 560 -18.46 12.07 13.04
C THR A 560 -18.07 13.33 13.81
N ALA A 561 -17.59 14.36 13.13
CA ALA A 561 -17.16 15.62 13.74
C ALA A 561 -18.36 16.53 14.13
N THR A 562 -19.25 16.03 14.99
CA THR A 562 -20.43 16.75 15.47
C THR A 562 -20.06 17.75 16.57
N GLY A 563 -19.97 19.03 16.20
CA GLY A 563 -20.11 20.15 17.13
C GLY A 563 -18.97 20.36 18.16
N SER A 564 -17.96 21.15 17.77
CA SER A 564 -17.43 22.17 18.67
C SER A 564 -17.45 23.51 17.94
N GLY A 565 -17.74 24.61 18.65
CA GLY A 565 -17.89 25.95 18.05
C GLY A 565 -16.60 26.61 17.54
N ASN A 566 -15.58 25.80 17.22
CA ASN A 566 -14.32 26.24 16.64
C ASN A 566 -14.47 26.36 15.12
N ALA A 567 -13.76 27.29 14.50
CA ALA A 567 -13.70 27.36 13.03
C ALA A 567 -13.15 26.04 12.46
N ALA A 568 -13.73 25.57 11.34
CA ALA A 568 -13.21 24.43 10.60
C ALA A 568 -11.72 24.67 10.27
N PRO A 569 -10.82 23.71 10.50
CA PRO A 569 -9.40 23.90 10.23
C PRO A 569 -9.18 24.16 8.73
N THR A 570 -8.80 25.38 8.38
CA THR A 570 -8.35 25.76 7.04
C THR A 570 -6.89 25.33 6.81
N PHE A 571 -6.29 25.62 5.66
CA PHE A 571 -4.87 25.33 5.44
C PHE A 571 -3.98 26.18 6.35
N LYS A 572 -2.97 25.55 6.99
CA LYS A 572 -1.95 26.24 7.79
C LYS A 572 -1.07 27.17 6.95
N SER A 573 -0.84 26.81 5.69
CA SER A 573 -0.17 27.64 4.70
C SER A 573 -0.51 27.20 3.27
N THR A 574 -0.70 28.17 2.38
CA THR A 574 -0.72 28.04 0.91
C THR A 574 0.61 28.52 0.30
N SER A 575 1.67 28.62 1.10
CA SER A 575 3.01 29.05 0.69
C SER A 575 4.11 28.25 1.40
N GLY A 576 5.35 28.32 0.90
CA GLY A 576 6.49 27.60 1.47
C GLY A 576 6.64 26.14 0.98
N PHE A 577 5.89 25.74 -0.05
CA PHE A 577 6.15 24.50 -0.78
C PHE A 577 7.55 24.50 -1.39
N LYS A 578 8.19 23.32 -1.44
CA LYS A 578 9.42 23.14 -2.21
C LYS A 578 9.10 23.27 -3.71
N SER A 579 9.98 23.94 -4.45
CA SER A 579 9.82 24.09 -5.91
C SER A 579 10.21 22.79 -6.61
N ASP A 580 9.22 21.96 -6.94
CA ASP A 580 9.42 20.76 -7.78
C ASP A 580 9.63 21.12 -9.26
N MET A 581 9.39 22.38 -9.63
CA MET A 581 9.69 22.91 -10.96
C MET A 581 11.22 22.94 -11.16
N PRO A 582 11.75 22.33 -12.25
CA PRO A 582 13.13 22.57 -12.63
C PRO A 582 13.29 24.07 -12.93
N LEU A 583 14.34 24.69 -12.36
CA LEU A 583 14.65 26.10 -12.59
C LEU A 583 14.64 26.39 -14.10
N SER A 584 13.88 27.39 -14.52
CA SER A 584 13.79 27.75 -15.94
C SER A 584 15.19 28.05 -16.49
N LYS A 585 15.43 27.83 -17.80
CA LYS A 585 16.74 28.15 -18.40
C LYS A 585 17.16 29.59 -18.09
N THR A 586 16.20 30.52 -18.06
CA THR A 586 16.41 31.92 -17.65
C THR A 586 16.85 32.05 -16.18
N ALA A 587 16.24 31.30 -15.25
CA ALA A 587 16.63 31.29 -13.84
C ALA A 587 18.02 30.63 -13.63
N ILE A 588 18.31 29.52 -14.32
CA ILE A 588 19.63 28.87 -14.30
C ILE A 588 20.70 29.84 -14.85
N ILE A 589 20.41 30.53 -15.96
CA ILE A 589 21.32 31.54 -16.55
C ILE A 589 21.49 32.74 -15.61
N ALA A 590 20.43 33.21 -14.94
CA ALA A 590 20.51 34.31 -13.98
C ALA A 590 21.34 33.93 -12.74
N ILE A 591 21.17 32.71 -12.21
CA ILE A 591 21.96 32.17 -11.08
C ILE A 591 23.42 31.97 -11.51
N ALA A 592 23.67 31.43 -12.71
CA ALA A 592 25.02 31.26 -13.25
C ALA A 592 25.72 32.61 -13.52
N ALA A 593 24.99 33.61 -14.03
CA ALA A 593 25.51 34.95 -14.23
C ALA A 593 25.82 35.66 -12.90
N GLY A 594 24.88 35.62 -11.94
CA GLY A 594 25.08 36.22 -10.62
C GLY A 594 26.21 35.56 -9.83
N GLY A 595 26.24 34.23 -9.79
CA GLY A 595 27.32 33.44 -9.18
C GLY A 595 28.67 33.63 -9.88
N GLY A 596 28.67 33.72 -11.22
CA GLY A 596 29.86 34.00 -12.02
C GLY A 596 30.45 35.38 -11.72
N VAL A 597 29.62 36.43 -11.65
CA VAL A 597 30.06 37.78 -11.25
C VAL A 597 30.62 37.79 -9.83
N PHE A 598 29.99 37.09 -8.89
CA PHE A 598 30.47 37.00 -7.50
C PHE A 598 31.82 36.26 -7.39
N LEU A 599 31.99 35.15 -8.12
CA LEU A 599 33.25 34.40 -8.18
C LEU A 599 34.37 35.20 -8.88
N ILE A 600 34.07 35.91 -9.97
CA ILE A 600 35.04 36.79 -10.65
C ILE A 600 35.44 37.96 -9.73
N ALA A 601 34.51 38.54 -8.98
CA ALA A 601 34.81 39.57 -7.99
C ALA A 601 35.71 39.05 -6.87
N LEU A 602 35.44 37.86 -6.33
CA LEU A 602 36.29 37.19 -5.33
C LEU A 602 37.68 36.86 -5.89
N LEU A 603 37.78 36.36 -7.12
CA LEU A 603 39.06 36.05 -7.77
C LEU A 603 39.88 37.33 -8.00
N GLY A 604 39.25 38.40 -8.46
CA GLY A 604 39.87 39.72 -8.61
C GLY A 604 40.36 40.29 -7.28
N LEU A 605 39.58 40.14 -6.20
CA LEU A 605 39.98 40.53 -4.85
C LEU A 605 41.19 39.72 -4.36
N PHE A 606 41.19 38.40 -4.60
CA PHE A 606 42.33 37.53 -4.28
C PHE A 606 43.59 37.91 -5.05
N ILE A 607 43.50 38.12 -6.36
CA ILE A 607 44.60 38.56 -7.22
C ILE A 607 45.14 39.92 -6.73
N TRP A 608 44.27 40.87 -6.41
CA TRP A 608 44.67 42.18 -5.87
C TRP A 608 45.37 42.05 -4.51
N CYS A 609 44.85 41.22 -3.60
CA CYS A 609 45.48 40.93 -2.31
C CYS A 609 46.86 40.25 -2.48
N CYS A 610 46.99 39.29 -3.39
CA CYS A 610 48.25 38.64 -3.73
C CYS A 610 49.25 39.63 -4.34
N VAL A 611 48.87 40.43 -5.35
CA VAL A 611 49.74 41.45 -5.96
C VAL A 611 50.16 42.51 -4.94
N ARG A 612 49.26 42.96 -4.06
CA ARG A 612 49.58 43.93 -2.99
C ARG A 612 50.51 43.33 -1.94
N SER A 613 50.37 42.05 -1.63
CA SER A 613 51.26 41.31 -0.71
C SER A 613 52.64 41.04 -1.33
N CYS A 614 52.70 40.66 -2.61
CA CYS A 614 53.96 40.51 -3.35
C CYS A 614 54.69 41.85 -3.51
N LYS A 615 53.99 42.96 -3.77
CA LYS A 615 54.61 44.30 -3.74
C LYS A 615 55.19 44.66 -2.36
N LYS A 616 54.47 44.36 -1.26
CA LYS A 616 55.01 44.52 0.11
C LYS A 616 56.20 43.59 0.39
N SER A 617 56.16 42.35 -0.09
CA SER A 617 57.24 41.34 0.05
C SER A 617 58.50 41.78 -0.69
N ASN A 618 58.38 42.19 -1.96
CA ASN A 618 59.51 42.65 -2.76
C ASN A 618 60.10 43.95 -2.21
N ALA A 619 59.28 44.88 -1.68
CA ALA A 619 59.77 46.06 -0.97
C ALA A 619 60.54 45.72 0.32
N ARG A 620 60.18 44.64 1.03
CA ARG A 620 60.96 44.12 2.16
C ARG A 620 62.26 43.45 1.71
N LYS A 621 62.20 42.60 0.67
CA LYS A 621 63.38 41.91 0.11
C LYS A 621 64.41 42.91 -0.44
N ALA A 622 63.97 43.95 -1.15
CA ALA A 622 64.86 45.02 -1.63
C ALA A 622 65.57 45.77 -0.50
N ARG A 623 64.94 45.95 0.67
CA ARG A 623 65.60 46.50 1.87
C ARG A 623 66.55 45.49 2.52
N ALA A 624 66.24 44.21 2.53
CA ALA A 624 67.10 43.16 3.12
C ALA A 624 68.37 42.90 2.28
N SER A 625 68.25 42.82 0.95
CA SER A 625 69.39 42.60 0.03
C SER A 625 70.38 43.77 -0.02
N ALA A 626 70.05 44.92 0.57
CA ALA A 626 70.99 46.03 0.73
C ALA A 626 71.94 45.87 1.95
N MET A 627 71.67 44.93 2.87
CA MET A 627 72.37 44.83 4.17
C MET A 627 73.30 43.64 4.32
N LEU A 628 73.35 42.70 3.36
CA LEU A 628 74.19 41.49 3.45
C LEU A 628 75.04 41.33 2.18
N LYS A 629 76.31 41.75 2.27
CA LYS A 629 77.31 41.62 1.21
C LYS A 629 78.65 41.15 1.79
N ALA A 630 78.83 39.82 1.86
CA ALA A 630 80.09 39.16 2.21
C ALA A 630 80.27 37.87 1.36
N PRO A 631 81.50 37.41 1.07
CA PRO A 631 81.77 36.48 -0.02
C PRO A 631 81.67 34.98 0.37
N PRO A 632 81.67 34.06 -0.62
CA PRO A 632 81.35 32.64 -0.40
C PRO A 632 82.54 31.79 0.06
N ARG A 633 82.23 30.57 0.49
CA ARG A 633 83.12 29.40 0.41
C ARG A 633 82.52 28.36 -0.54
N HIS A 634 83.37 27.40 -0.89
CA HIS A 634 83.31 26.59 -2.10
C HIS A 634 83.18 25.08 -1.73
N ASP A 635 83.30 24.20 -2.72
CA ASP A 635 83.59 22.76 -2.60
C ASP A 635 82.40 21.84 -2.20
N ASP A 636 82.25 20.60 -2.72
CA ASP A 636 82.58 20.10 -4.07
C ASP A 636 81.91 18.73 -4.36
N HIS A 637 81.37 18.58 -5.59
CA HIS A 637 81.27 17.31 -6.35
C HIS A 637 80.50 16.09 -5.70
N PRO A 638 80.34 14.90 -6.34
CA PRO A 638 79.03 14.51 -6.89
C PRO A 638 78.63 13.03 -6.63
N LEU A 639 77.66 12.48 -7.38
CA LEU A 639 77.72 11.23 -8.18
C LEU A 639 76.30 10.71 -8.55
N LEU A 640 76.11 10.34 -9.83
CA LEU A 640 75.46 9.11 -10.38
C LEU A 640 74.06 8.64 -9.84
N GLU A 641 73.10 8.16 -10.65
CA GLU A 641 72.95 8.07 -12.13
C GLU A 641 71.47 7.70 -12.50
N ARG A 642 71.17 7.60 -13.81
CA ARG A 642 70.07 6.85 -14.47
C ARG A 642 68.62 7.39 -14.51
N ASP A 643 68.31 8.03 -15.63
CA ASP A 643 67.52 7.48 -16.76
C ASP A 643 66.02 7.08 -16.60
N PHE A 644 65.16 7.91 -17.20
CA PHE A 644 64.01 7.64 -18.11
C PHE A 644 62.86 6.65 -17.71
N ALA A 645 61.60 6.79 -18.15
CA ALA A 645 61.03 7.62 -19.23
C ALA A 645 59.58 8.11 -18.97
N ASP A 646 59.13 9.04 -19.82
CA ASP A 646 57.77 9.49 -20.22
C ASP A 646 56.53 8.79 -19.58
N GLU A 647 55.57 9.54 -19.02
CA GLU A 647 54.57 10.41 -19.67
C GLU A 647 53.54 9.72 -20.57
N SER A 648 52.27 9.68 -20.12
CA SER A 648 51.19 10.44 -20.79
C SER A 648 49.83 10.26 -20.08
N HIS A 649 49.11 11.37 -19.84
CA HIS A 649 47.71 11.37 -19.38
C HIS A 649 46.85 12.15 -20.38
N ALA A 650 45.90 11.47 -21.06
CA ALA A 650 44.88 12.06 -21.92
C ALA A 650 43.62 11.17 -21.87
N SER A 651 42.56 11.53 -21.16
CA SER A 651 41.50 12.49 -21.55
C SER A 651 40.55 11.94 -22.63
N TYR A 652 39.34 11.54 -22.23
CA TYR A 652 38.28 11.03 -23.11
C TYR A 652 37.75 12.09 -24.09
N PRO A 653 37.55 11.76 -25.38
CA PRO A 653 36.72 12.56 -26.28
C PRO A 653 35.23 12.23 -26.07
N ALA A 654 34.38 13.26 -26.06
CA ALA A 654 32.93 13.09 -26.07
C ALA A 654 32.41 12.84 -27.49
N TYR A 655 31.39 11.99 -27.64
CA TYR A 655 30.63 11.86 -28.88
C TYR A 655 29.18 12.30 -28.68
N GLN A 656 28.80 13.40 -29.32
CA GLN A 656 27.41 13.78 -29.53
C GLN A 656 26.92 13.13 -30.83
N ASN A 657 25.75 12.49 -30.80
CA ASN A 657 24.74 12.55 -31.87
C ASN A 657 23.54 11.66 -31.46
N SER A 658 22.36 12.25 -31.37
CA SER A 658 21.09 11.53 -31.18
C SER A 658 20.05 12.14 -32.12
N PRO A 659 19.45 11.36 -33.03
CA PRO A 659 18.49 11.91 -33.98
C PRO A 659 17.08 12.02 -33.38
N GLY A 660 16.35 13.05 -33.82
CA GLY A 660 14.90 13.00 -34.01
C GLY A 660 14.02 13.03 -32.75
N LEU A 661 13.30 14.15 -32.59
CA LEU A 661 12.12 14.22 -31.73
C LEU A 661 11.08 13.16 -32.13
N ARG A 662 10.57 12.42 -31.15
CA ARG A 662 9.18 11.92 -31.14
C ARG A 662 8.56 12.32 -29.80
N GLY A 663 7.31 12.76 -29.83
CA GLY A 663 6.52 12.90 -28.60
C GLY A 663 6.33 11.53 -27.97
N TRP A 664 6.44 11.47 -26.65
CA TRP A 664 6.09 10.28 -25.86
C TRP A 664 4.89 10.64 -25.01
N GLU A 665 3.80 9.93 -25.22
CA GLU A 665 2.54 10.06 -24.51
C GLU A 665 2.65 9.50 -23.08
N SER A 666 1.66 9.78 -22.24
CA SER A 666 1.58 9.16 -20.90
C SER A 666 1.43 7.65 -21.05
N PRO A 667 2.17 6.81 -20.29
CA PRO A 667 1.99 5.36 -20.33
C PRO A 667 0.64 4.92 -19.74
N MET A 668 -0.03 5.77 -18.95
CA MET A 668 -1.36 5.49 -18.39
C MET A 668 -2.46 5.82 -19.41
N THR A 669 -2.50 5.08 -20.52
CA THR A 669 -3.59 5.25 -21.51
C THR A 669 -4.85 4.49 -21.12
N SER A 670 -6.00 5.02 -21.54
CA SER A 670 -7.34 4.51 -21.18
C SER A 670 -7.64 3.07 -21.60
N VAL A 671 -6.81 2.47 -22.46
CA VAL A 671 -6.91 1.05 -22.87
C VAL A 671 -6.91 0.10 -21.66
N SER A 672 -6.19 0.46 -20.59
CA SER A 672 -6.07 -0.40 -19.39
C SER A 672 -7.21 -0.26 -18.38
N HIS A 673 -7.97 0.83 -18.40
CA HIS A 673 -9.20 1.01 -17.61
C HIS A 673 -10.46 0.63 -18.41
N GLY A 674 -10.43 0.75 -19.74
CA GLY A 674 -11.47 0.25 -20.64
C GLY A 674 -11.59 -1.28 -20.67
N GLN A 675 -10.56 -2.01 -20.22
CA GLN A 675 -10.57 -3.48 -20.12
C GLN A 675 -10.94 -4.00 -18.72
N GLN A 676 -12.10 -3.57 -18.18
CA GLN A 676 -12.87 -4.49 -17.32
C GLN A 676 -13.42 -5.60 -18.22
N VAL A 677 -12.69 -6.72 -18.26
CA VAL A 677 -12.89 -7.83 -19.21
C VAL A 677 -14.30 -8.43 -19.07
N HIS A 678 -14.94 -8.76 -20.21
CA HIS A 678 -16.22 -9.47 -20.23
C HIS A 678 -16.15 -10.82 -19.47
N PRO A 679 -17.26 -11.34 -18.92
CA PRO A 679 -17.25 -12.47 -17.97
C PRO A 679 -16.82 -13.87 -18.48
N SER A 680 -16.03 -13.97 -19.55
CA SER A 680 -15.86 -15.22 -20.34
C SER A 680 -14.48 -15.47 -20.95
N GLN A 681 -13.44 -14.67 -20.66
CA GLN A 681 -12.07 -14.95 -21.16
C GLN A 681 -11.11 -15.35 -20.03
N SER A 682 -10.66 -16.61 -20.06
CA SER A 682 -9.68 -17.17 -19.13
C SER A 682 -8.25 -16.92 -19.59
N TYR A 683 -7.43 -16.31 -18.74
CA TYR A 683 -5.98 -16.25 -18.93
C TYR A 683 -5.36 -17.64 -18.67
N HIS A 684 -5.31 -18.48 -19.71
CA HIS A 684 -4.57 -19.75 -19.70
C HIS A 684 -3.29 -19.75 -20.56
N ASN A 685 -3.08 -18.70 -21.37
CA ASN A 685 -2.00 -18.64 -22.36
C ASN A 685 -0.90 -17.62 -22.03
N MET A 686 -0.75 -17.22 -20.76
CA MET A 686 0.49 -16.60 -20.27
C MET A 686 1.31 -17.65 -19.50
N GLN A 687 2.18 -18.35 -20.22
CA GLN A 687 3.28 -19.10 -19.61
C GLN A 687 4.33 -18.09 -19.12
N PRO A 688 4.79 -18.13 -17.86
CA PRO A 688 5.95 -17.36 -17.44
C PRO A 688 7.21 -17.93 -18.12
N GLU A 689 7.96 -17.07 -18.79
CA GLU A 689 9.23 -17.43 -19.42
C GLU A 689 10.30 -17.61 -18.32
N TYR A 690 10.77 -18.84 -18.14
CA TYR A 690 11.73 -19.20 -17.08
C TYR A 690 13.17 -19.13 -17.61
N ASP A 691 13.95 -18.17 -17.11
CA ASP A 691 15.41 -18.17 -17.23
C ASP A 691 16.02 -19.35 -16.43
N TYR A 692 16.25 -20.50 -17.10
CA TYR A 692 17.61 -21.03 -17.31
C TYR A 692 17.60 -22.32 -18.15
N ALA A 693 18.54 -22.45 -19.09
CA ALA A 693 18.74 -23.67 -19.89
C ALA A 693 20.07 -24.37 -19.55
N PRO A 694 20.06 -25.56 -18.92
CA PRO A 694 21.24 -26.41 -18.80
C PRO A 694 21.61 -27.00 -20.17
N ALA A 695 22.89 -26.93 -20.54
CA ALA A 695 23.35 -27.39 -21.86
C ALA A 695 23.48 -28.93 -21.93
N GLY A 696 22.65 -29.54 -22.77
CA GLY A 696 22.97 -30.74 -23.55
C GLY A 696 22.96 -32.11 -22.84
N TYR A 697 22.04 -32.98 -23.25
CA TYR A 697 22.40 -34.31 -23.77
C TYR A 697 21.35 -34.74 -24.81
N GLN A 698 21.79 -35.22 -25.98
CA GLN A 698 20.89 -35.65 -27.06
C GLN A 698 20.48 -37.11 -26.89
N HIS A 699 19.19 -37.42 -27.06
CA HIS A 699 18.74 -38.74 -27.54
C HIS A 699 17.39 -38.63 -28.26
N SER A 700 17.33 -39.11 -29.49
CA SER A 700 16.12 -39.08 -30.33
C SER A 700 15.19 -40.28 -30.06
N PRO A 701 13.87 -40.09 -29.95
CA PRO A 701 12.90 -41.18 -29.99
C PRO A 701 12.45 -41.48 -31.42
N GLN A 702 12.60 -42.74 -31.86
CA GLN A 702 11.85 -43.27 -33.01
C GLN A 702 10.53 -43.88 -32.53
N GLN A 703 9.44 -43.72 -33.29
CA GLN A 703 8.26 -44.59 -33.17
C GLN A 703 8.46 -45.89 -33.95
N PRO A 704 7.66 -46.94 -33.64
CA PRO A 704 6.60 -47.29 -34.60
C PRO A 704 5.23 -47.64 -33.97
N HIS A 705 4.23 -47.86 -34.82
CA HIS A 705 2.82 -48.12 -34.48
C HIS A 705 2.44 -49.63 -34.41
N ALA A 706 1.21 -49.91 -33.91
CA ALA A 706 0.31 -51.03 -34.31
C ALA A 706 0.66 -52.47 -33.82
N MET A 707 -0.28 -53.42 -33.63
CA MET A 707 -1.76 -53.44 -33.68
C MET A 707 -2.39 -54.65 -32.90
N HIS A 708 -3.64 -54.48 -32.43
CA HIS A 708 -4.73 -55.47 -32.18
C HIS A 708 -4.55 -56.90 -31.59
N SER A 709 -5.17 -57.12 -30.41
CA SER A 709 -6.20 -58.17 -30.09
C SER A 709 -5.84 -59.69 -30.05
N PRO A 710 -6.66 -60.62 -29.49
CA PRO A 710 -7.85 -60.52 -28.61
C PRO A 710 -7.85 -61.43 -27.32
N THR A 711 -8.99 -61.40 -26.60
CA THR A 711 -9.63 -62.18 -25.48
C THR A 711 -9.50 -63.75 -25.43
N PRO A 712 -10.08 -64.53 -24.45
CA PRO A 712 -10.85 -64.25 -23.19
C PRO A 712 -10.64 -65.21 -21.93
N GLN A 713 -11.52 -65.07 -20.91
CA GLN A 713 -12.01 -66.10 -19.91
C GLN A 713 -11.10 -66.49 -18.70
N GLN A 714 -11.59 -67.03 -17.55
CA GLN A 714 -12.90 -67.64 -17.21
C GLN A 714 -13.34 -67.53 -15.71
N THR A 715 -14.66 -67.38 -15.46
CA THR A 715 -15.51 -67.80 -14.30
C THR A 715 -15.04 -67.86 -12.82
N GLN A 716 -15.87 -67.32 -11.90
CA GLN A 716 -16.92 -68.10 -11.17
C GLN A 716 -18.00 -67.20 -10.52
N GLN A 717 -19.13 -67.78 -10.09
CA GLN A 717 -20.28 -67.12 -9.45
C GLN A 717 -20.66 -67.84 -8.13
N TYR A 718 -21.37 -67.19 -7.20
CA TYR A 718 -22.70 -67.64 -6.71
C TYR A 718 -23.42 -66.57 -5.85
N TYR A 719 -24.71 -66.79 -5.61
CA TYR A 719 -25.67 -65.99 -4.81
C TYR A 719 -25.37 -66.03 -3.29
N GLN A 720 -26.01 -65.30 -2.34
CA GLN A 720 -27.31 -64.58 -2.33
C GLN A 720 -27.40 -63.51 -1.20
N GLN A 721 -28.50 -62.71 -1.22
CA GLN A 721 -29.13 -61.92 -0.14
C GLN A 721 -29.01 -60.38 -0.14
N HIS A 722 -30.21 -59.76 -0.10
CA HIS A 722 -30.63 -58.37 0.17
C HIS A 722 -31.94 -58.50 1.00
N PRO A 723 -32.57 -57.44 1.58
CA PRO A 723 -32.36 -55.99 1.48
C PRO A 723 -32.13 -55.37 2.90
N ALA A 724 -32.33 -54.08 3.24
CA ALA A 724 -32.94 -52.93 2.56
C ALA A 724 -32.38 -51.57 3.04
N TYR A 725 -32.59 -50.53 2.22
CA TYR A 725 -32.56 -49.12 2.66
C TYR A 725 -33.91 -48.72 3.27
N LEU A 726 -33.92 -47.70 4.14
CA LEU A 726 -35.12 -47.02 4.61
C LEU A 726 -35.00 -45.49 4.44
N GLN A 727 -35.89 -44.92 3.61
CA GLN A 727 -36.28 -43.51 3.61
C GLN A 727 -37.70 -43.39 4.18
N SER A 728 -37.99 -42.35 4.97
CA SER A 728 -39.34 -41.77 5.17
C SER A 728 -39.34 -40.68 6.27
N PRO A 729 -40.40 -39.84 6.40
CA PRO A 729 -41.55 -39.60 5.49
C PRO A 729 -41.64 -38.07 5.17
N TYR A 730 -42.74 -37.31 4.97
CA TYR A 730 -44.19 -37.38 4.62
C TYR A 730 -44.53 -35.96 4.08
N GLN A 731 -45.41 -35.69 3.11
CA GLN A 731 -45.83 -36.45 1.93
C GLN A 731 -46.45 -35.49 0.86
N ASN A 732 -46.92 -36.06 -0.24
CA ASN A 732 -47.55 -35.45 -1.41
C ASN A 732 -48.82 -34.59 -1.15
N TYR A 733 -49.12 -33.67 -2.08
CA TYR A 733 -50.28 -33.81 -2.98
C TYR A 733 -50.07 -33.02 -4.28
N ALA A 734 -50.72 -33.40 -5.39
CA ALA A 734 -50.60 -32.76 -6.71
C ALA A 734 -51.84 -32.99 -7.59
N GLN A 735 -51.96 -32.20 -8.68
CA GLN A 735 -53.12 -32.09 -9.59
C GLN A 735 -54.34 -31.36 -8.95
N GLN A 736 -55.24 -30.68 -9.67
CA GLN A 736 -55.54 -30.68 -11.12
C GLN A 736 -56.00 -29.28 -11.63
N TYR A 737 -56.11 -29.09 -12.95
CA TYR A 737 -56.61 -27.85 -13.61
C TYR A 737 -58.11 -27.56 -13.33
N GLY A 738 -58.51 -26.27 -13.31
CA GLY A 738 -59.92 -25.83 -13.27
C GLY A 738 -60.12 -24.33 -13.57
N HIS A 739 -61.30 -23.93 -14.10
CA HIS A 739 -61.67 -22.56 -14.49
C HIS A 739 -62.46 -21.78 -13.40
N GLY A 740 -62.45 -20.45 -13.47
CA GLY A 740 -63.34 -19.52 -12.72
C GLY A 740 -62.57 -18.28 -12.20
N GLN A 741 -62.54 -17.11 -12.85
CA GLN A 741 -63.58 -16.06 -13.01
C GLN A 741 -64.16 -15.43 -11.72
N HIS A 742 -63.99 -14.09 -11.62
CA HIS A 742 -64.69 -13.09 -10.78
C HIS A 742 -64.69 -13.20 -9.24
N GLY A 743 -64.49 -12.06 -8.56
CA GLY A 743 -64.81 -11.90 -7.13
C GLY A 743 -64.13 -10.70 -6.45
N HIS A 744 -64.88 -9.63 -6.16
CA HIS A 744 -64.43 -8.51 -5.31
C HIS A 744 -64.31 -8.91 -3.83
N GLY A 745 -63.49 -8.23 -3.03
CA GLY A 745 -63.56 -8.36 -1.57
C GLY A 745 -62.55 -7.53 -0.77
N HIS A 746 -63.03 -6.47 -0.10
CA HIS A 746 -62.24 -5.64 0.82
C HIS A 746 -61.81 -6.38 2.11
N GLY A 747 -60.62 -6.07 2.63
CA GLY A 747 -60.57 -5.17 3.80
C GLY A 747 -60.05 -5.67 5.16
N ARG A 748 -59.00 -4.99 5.62
CA ARG A 748 -58.65 -4.61 7.02
C ARG A 748 -58.22 -5.66 8.05
N ALA A 749 -57.15 -5.25 8.76
CA ALA A 749 -56.70 -5.63 10.11
C ALA A 749 -56.18 -7.07 10.30
N TYR A 750 -55.15 -7.30 11.11
CA TYR A 750 -54.39 -6.36 11.98
C TYR A 750 -52.99 -6.08 11.44
#